data_AF-A0A1N7QG18-F1
#
_entry.id   AF-A0A1N7QG18-F1
#
_cell.length_a   1.000
_cell.length_b   1.000
_cell.length_c   1.000
_cell.angle_alpha   90.00
_cell.angle_beta   90.00
_cell.angle_gamma   90.00
#
_symmetry.space_group_name_H-M   'P 1'
#
loop_
_entity.id
_entity.type
_entity.pdbx_description
1 polymer ?
#
loop_
_entity_poly.entity_id
_entity_poly.type
_entity_poly.pdbx_seq_one_letter_code
_entity_poly.pdbx_strand_id
1 'polypeptide(L)'
;MTFLPPLAPLPPLRPMDPAPAIIAVAEALQPDLAQGAPIDASRLRPEMERAFGGSDASGAWDWKLAYEAGEVALVLFLRKFGRALLARAGSPAALMPILTKVAGLLPSHTRRSEEMERFQQFSTPLPMGLAALAAAQITPRDLVLEPSAGTGLLAILAEIVGGSLALNELASMRADLLQLLFPGRPVTRFDAAQIDDHLDAGLRPSVILMNPPFSALANVEDRTTEATARHLRSALARLAPGGRLVAITGAGFAPDTPAWAEAFARLTETAHLVFTGAVSGAAFARHGTNFETRLSVFDKCRGGEAGGITADLRQPISPDAADLLARILREVPPRLELEQDALAGQGPSSPFPGSPVPAARRPISPARARFAVRPAQVLTPIEAEEIDYALRDAAEDGGAAHLSDAIYETFRLQTIDIPGAAAHPTKLVQSAAMASVAPPKPSYRPKLPTAVLRDGLLSDAQLETVIYAGEAHGAHLAGSWIVDETGDMVSAAPDDAADAVRFRRGFFLGDGTGAGKGRQSAGILLDNWAQGRRKALWISKSDKLLEDAQRDWSALGQERLLVTPLSRFAQGRDIPLSEGILFTTYATLRSEERGAKKSRVDQIVDWLGADFDGVILFDESHAMANAAVARGERGDQSASLQGRAGLRLQHRLPNARVVYVSATGATTVHNLAYAQRLGLWGGEDFPFATRAEFVEAIEAGGVAAMEVLARDLRALGLYTARSLSYDGVEYEMLEHALTPKTAPHLRCLCRGFRHHPQQPGGGDGGGEHHRRGRRAERVGHAEPTGQIGRAVCLRERQAALLRPSAHLDENPHADRRDRGRSGGGPCGGRPDRLHRRGADGAASGRDPDRGLE
;
A
#
# COMPACT_ATOMS: atom_id res chain seq x y z
N MET A 1 -41.60 1.89 -56.64
CA MET A 1 -41.16 2.36 -55.30
C MET A 1 -39.65 2.22 -55.24
N THR A 2 -38.94 3.30 -54.94
CA THR A 2 -37.49 3.34 -54.83
C THR A 2 -37.06 2.81 -53.48
N PHE A 3 -36.21 1.77 -53.44
CA PHE A 3 -35.59 1.32 -52.19
C PHE A 3 -34.49 2.31 -51.78
N LEU A 4 -34.66 2.94 -50.62
CA LEU A 4 -33.59 3.67 -49.94
C LEU A 4 -32.66 2.66 -49.23
N PRO A 5 -31.32 2.82 -49.32
CA PRO A 5 -30.39 1.97 -48.58
C PRO A 5 -30.47 2.27 -47.08
N PRO A 6 -30.13 1.30 -46.20
CA PRO A 6 -30.14 1.50 -44.76
C PRO A 6 -29.13 2.58 -44.35
N LEU A 7 -29.55 3.44 -43.42
CA LEU A 7 -28.67 4.42 -42.76
C LEU A 7 -27.51 3.70 -42.10
N ALA A 8 -26.28 4.14 -42.39
CA ALA A 8 -25.08 3.62 -41.74
C ALA A 8 -25.19 3.83 -40.21
N PRO A 9 -24.76 2.85 -39.39
CA PRO A 9 -24.75 3.02 -37.94
C PRO A 9 -23.88 4.22 -37.57
N LEU A 10 -24.40 5.06 -36.66
CA LEU A 10 -23.64 6.16 -36.09
C LEU A 10 -22.31 5.62 -35.52
N PRO A 11 -21.18 6.32 -35.73
CA PRO A 11 -19.91 5.88 -35.16
C PRO A 11 -20.06 5.78 -33.64
N PRO A 12 -19.45 4.77 -33.00
CA PRO A 12 -19.47 4.67 -31.55
C PRO A 12 -18.94 5.97 -30.95
N LEU A 13 -19.73 6.57 -30.05
CA LEU A 13 -19.29 7.73 -29.29
C LEU A 13 -17.93 7.41 -28.66
N ARG A 14 -16.96 8.30 -28.87
CA ARG A 14 -15.67 8.19 -28.17
C ARG A 14 -15.98 8.08 -26.67
N PRO A 15 -15.30 7.21 -25.91
CA PRO A 15 -15.39 7.28 -24.46
C PRO A 15 -14.99 8.70 -24.07
N MET A 16 -15.95 9.47 -23.56
CA MET A 16 -15.71 10.85 -23.20
C MET A 16 -14.86 10.88 -21.94
N ASP A 17 -13.92 11.80 -21.92
CA ASP A 17 -13.21 12.14 -20.69
C ASP A 17 -14.26 12.51 -19.62
N PRO A 18 -14.29 11.83 -18.46
CA PRO A 18 -15.30 12.07 -17.44
C PRO A 18 -15.20 13.49 -16.86
N ALA A 19 -14.03 14.14 -16.85
CA ALA A 19 -13.88 15.46 -16.24
C ALA A 19 -14.67 16.57 -16.97
N PRO A 20 -14.58 16.72 -18.31
CA PRO A 20 -15.48 17.57 -19.09
C PRO A 20 -16.98 17.24 -18.93
N ALA A 21 -17.35 15.96 -18.83
CA ALA A 21 -18.75 15.55 -18.65
C ALA A 21 -19.29 15.99 -17.27
N ILE A 22 -18.52 15.79 -16.20
CA ILE A 22 -18.81 16.26 -14.84
C ILE A 22 -18.99 17.78 -14.83
N ILE A 23 -18.13 18.54 -15.52
CA ILE A 23 -18.24 20.01 -15.58
C ILE A 23 -19.52 20.43 -16.31
N ALA A 24 -19.88 19.80 -17.42
CA ALA A 24 -21.14 20.10 -18.12
C ALA A 24 -22.38 19.84 -17.23
N VAL A 25 -22.37 18.77 -16.43
CA VAL A 25 -23.41 18.52 -15.41
C VAL A 25 -23.41 19.60 -14.33
N ALA A 26 -22.23 19.95 -13.80
CA ALA A 26 -22.10 20.96 -12.76
C ALA A 26 -22.56 22.35 -13.22
N GLU A 27 -22.26 22.74 -14.46
CA GLU A 27 -22.74 23.97 -15.09
C GLU A 27 -24.28 23.97 -15.25
N ALA A 28 -24.89 22.82 -15.56
CA ALA A 28 -26.34 22.67 -15.64
C ALA A 28 -27.04 22.73 -14.27
N LEU A 29 -26.34 22.37 -13.19
CA LEU A 29 -26.85 22.36 -11.81
C LEU A 29 -26.57 23.66 -11.02
N GLN A 30 -25.54 24.43 -11.42
CA GLN A 30 -25.17 25.71 -10.78
C GLN A 30 -26.36 26.70 -10.65
N PRO A 31 -27.29 26.83 -11.63
CA PRO A 31 -28.46 27.69 -11.51
C PRO A 31 -29.46 27.24 -10.44
N ASP A 32 -29.60 25.93 -10.20
CA ASP A 32 -30.50 25.39 -9.19
C ASP A 32 -30.01 25.77 -7.78
N LEU A 33 -28.70 25.62 -7.53
CA LEU A 33 -28.04 26.10 -6.31
C LEU A 33 -28.21 27.63 -6.13
N ALA A 34 -28.14 28.40 -7.22
CA ALA A 34 -28.32 29.85 -7.20
C ALA A 34 -29.75 30.29 -6.83
N GLN A 35 -30.75 29.50 -7.20
CA GLN A 35 -32.17 29.73 -6.92
C GLN A 35 -32.61 29.16 -5.56
N GLY A 36 -31.78 28.34 -4.91
CA GLY A 36 -32.14 27.62 -3.70
C GLY A 36 -33.01 26.39 -3.94
N ALA A 37 -33.01 25.86 -5.17
CA ALA A 37 -33.76 24.67 -5.54
C ALA A 37 -33.01 23.40 -5.10
N PRO A 38 -33.71 22.39 -4.53
CA PRO A 38 -33.08 21.12 -4.16
C PRO A 38 -32.71 20.32 -5.41
N ILE A 39 -31.51 19.74 -5.41
CA ILE A 39 -31.03 18.83 -6.44
C ILE A 39 -31.17 17.41 -5.89
N ASP A 40 -32.22 16.70 -6.30
CA ASP A 40 -32.42 15.31 -5.93
C ASP A 40 -31.95 14.35 -7.04
N ALA A 41 -32.14 13.04 -6.81
CA ALA A 41 -31.78 12.01 -7.77
C ALA A 41 -32.56 12.12 -9.12
N SER A 42 -33.75 12.74 -9.13
CA SER A 42 -34.55 12.95 -10.33
C SER A 42 -34.09 14.16 -11.15
N ARG A 43 -33.52 15.18 -10.48
CA ARG A 43 -32.88 16.33 -11.12
C ARG A 43 -31.48 16.00 -11.67
N LEU A 44 -30.70 15.21 -10.93
CA LEU A 44 -29.30 14.88 -11.23
C LEU A 44 -29.16 13.81 -12.33
N ARG A 45 -29.96 12.74 -12.28
CA ARG A 45 -29.88 11.59 -13.22
C ARG A 45 -30.01 12.00 -14.70
N PRO A 46 -30.96 12.86 -15.13
CA PRO A 46 -31.09 13.23 -16.54
C PRO A 46 -29.91 14.06 -17.06
N GLU A 47 -29.24 14.83 -16.20
CA GLU A 47 -28.03 15.57 -16.58
C GLU A 47 -26.85 14.62 -16.76
N MET A 48 -26.66 13.68 -15.83
CA MET A 48 -25.66 12.62 -15.97
C MET A 48 -25.91 11.78 -17.23
N GLU A 49 -27.15 11.38 -17.50
CA GLU A 49 -27.53 10.64 -18.71
C GLU A 49 -27.24 11.42 -20.00
N ARG A 50 -27.52 12.73 -20.01
CA ARG A 50 -27.20 13.63 -21.14
C ARG A 50 -25.69 13.81 -21.34
N ALA A 51 -24.94 13.98 -20.25
CA ALA A 51 -23.51 14.28 -20.29
C ALA A 51 -22.63 13.04 -20.51
N PHE A 52 -23.09 11.85 -20.13
CA PHE A 52 -22.35 10.59 -20.32
C PHE A 52 -22.92 9.71 -21.46
N GLY A 53 -24.07 10.08 -22.04
CA GLY A 53 -24.65 9.40 -23.20
C GLY A 53 -25.31 8.04 -22.90
N GLY A 54 -25.63 7.75 -21.64
CA GLY A 54 -26.24 6.49 -21.19
C GLY A 54 -26.62 6.53 -19.70
N SER A 55 -27.32 5.49 -19.23
CA SER A 55 -27.82 5.42 -17.85
C SER A 55 -26.85 4.75 -16.87
N ASP A 56 -27.09 4.93 -15.57
CA ASP A 56 -26.38 4.19 -14.53
C ASP A 56 -26.57 2.68 -14.67
N ALA A 57 -27.78 2.25 -15.07
CA ALA A 57 -28.08 0.85 -15.39
C ALA A 57 -27.31 0.29 -16.60
N SER A 58 -26.87 1.13 -17.55
CA SER A 58 -25.99 0.71 -18.65
C SER A 58 -24.50 0.77 -18.30
N GLY A 59 -24.14 1.22 -17.09
CA GLY A 59 -22.75 1.41 -16.67
C GLY A 59 -22.05 2.60 -17.33
N ALA A 60 -22.80 3.58 -17.85
CA ALA A 60 -22.21 4.78 -18.49
C ALA A 60 -21.63 5.77 -17.48
N TRP A 61 -22.15 5.77 -16.26
CA TRP A 61 -21.69 6.55 -15.11
C TRP A 61 -22.13 5.84 -13.82
N ASP A 62 -21.55 6.24 -12.68
CA ASP A 62 -21.94 5.75 -11.36
C ASP A 62 -22.28 6.90 -10.40
N TRP A 63 -22.81 6.56 -9.22
CA TRP A 63 -23.23 7.56 -8.25
C TRP A 63 -22.06 8.34 -7.62
N LYS A 64 -20.81 7.87 -7.69
CA LYS A 64 -19.62 8.62 -7.24
C LYS A 64 -19.38 9.80 -8.18
N LEU A 65 -19.38 9.58 -9.50
CA LEU A 65 -19.27 10.66 -10.49
C LEU A 65 -20.40 11.69 -10.36
N ALA A 66 -21.60 11.23 -10.00
CA ALA A 66 -22.77 12.11 -9.78
C ALA A 66 -22.62 12.98 -8.52
N TYR A 67 -22.05 12.44 -7.44
CA TYR A 67 -21.72 13.21 -6.23
C TYR A 67 -20.60 14.24 -6.50
N GLU A 68 -19.56 13.84 -7.25
CA GLU A 68 -18.47 14.74 -7.65
C GLU A 68 -18.98 15.90 -8.53
N ALA A 69 -19.94 15.66 -9.44
CA ALA A 69 -20.61 16.73 -10.19
C ALA A 69 -21.40 17.71 -9.29
N GLY A 70 -21.99 17.23 -8.20
CA GLY A 70 -22.61 18.09 -7.18
C GLY A 70 -21.59 18.98 -6.47
N GLU A 71 -20.45 18.43 -6.07
CA GLU A 71 -19.36 19.19 -5.45
C GLU A 71 -18.76 20.23 -6.41
N VAL A 72 -18.56 19.87 -7.67
CA VAL A 72 -18.11 20.81 -8.71
C VAL A 72 -19.15 21.91 -8.94
N ALA A 73 -20.45 21.63 -8.84
CA ALA A 73 -21.49 22.66 -8.89
C ALA A 73 -21.40 23.66 -7.71
N LEU A 74 -21.00 23.20 -6.51
CA LEU A 74 -20.66 24.09 -5.38
C LEU A 74 -19.42 24.94 -5.67
N VAL A 75 -18.37 24.37 -6.27
CA VAL A 75 -17.17 25.13 -6.70
C VAL A 75 -17.55 26.23 -7.68
N LEU A 76 -18.34 25.93 -8.71
CA LEU A 76 -18.83 26.92 -9.67
C LEU A 76 -19.74 27.98 -9.02
N PHE A 77 -20.61 27.59 -8.09
CA PHE A 77 -21.42 28.52 -7.29
C PHE A 77 -20.55 29.47 -6.45
N LEU A 78 -19.54 28.94 -5.75
CA LEU A 78 -18.64 29.73 -4.91
C LEU A 78 -17.74 30.65 -5.73
N ARG A 79 -17.29 30.23 -6.92
CA ARG A 79 -16.58 31.14 -7.84
C ARG A 79 -17.45 32.32 -8.25
N LYS A 80 -18.71 32.07 -8.58
CA LYS A 80 -19.64 33.08 -9.10
C LYS A 80 -20.16 34.04 -8.02
N PHE A 81 -20.40 33.53 -6.81
CA PHE A 81 -21.08 34.30 -5.75
C PHE A 81 -20.29 34.43 -4.44
N GLY A 82 -19.31 33.55 -4.17
CA GLY A 82 -18.64 33.45 -2.87
C GLY A 82 -18.00 34.75 -2.39
N ARG A 83 -17.33 35.50 -3.27
CA ARG A 83 -16.79 36.83 -2.94
C ARG A 83 -17.86 37.82 -2.52
N ALA A 84 -18.98 37.88 -3.25
CA ALA A 84 -20.09 38.78 -2.94
C ALA A 84 -20.84 38.35 -1.68
N LEU A 85 -21.00 37.04 -1.46
CA LEU A 85 -21.60 36.48 -0.24
C LEU A 85 -20.74 36.78 1.00
N LEU A 86 -19.42 36.59 0.91
CA LEU A 86 -18.50 36.90 2.01
C LEU A 86 -18.48 38.41 2.32
N ALA A 87 -18.37 39.27 1.30
CA ALA A 87 -18.40 40.72 1.46
C ALA A 87 -19.73 41.22 2.06
N ARG A 88 -20.87 40.61 1.68
CA ARG A 88 -22.19 40.94 2.24
C ARG A 88 -22.42 40.38 3.65
N ALA A 89 -21.88 39.20 3.96
CA ALA A 89 -22.00 38.59 5.29
C ALA A 89 -21.07 39.27 6.31
N GLY A 90 -19.94 39.84 5.87
CA GLY A 90 -18.99 40.57 6.71
C GLY A 90 -18.13 39.71 7.64
N SER A 91 -18.48 38.42 7.83
CA SER A 91 -17.68 37.47 8.61
C SER A 91 -17.91 36.02 8.15
N PRO A 92 -16.96 35.09 8.40
CA PRO A 92 -17.20 33.66 8.21
C PRO A 92 -18.40 33.14 9.03
N ALA A 93 -18.58 33.63 10.26
CA ALA A 93 -19.70 33.20 11.12
C ALA A 93 -21.07 33.53 10.50
N ALA A 94 -21.23 34.72 9.90
CA ALA A 94 -22.46 35.11 9.21
C ALA A 94 -22.64 34.39 7.86
N LEU A 95 -21.57 33.91 7.24
CA LEU A 95 -21.60 33.14 6.00
C LEU A 95 -21.96 31.65 6.23
N MET A 96 -21.67 31.11 7.42
CA MET A 96 -21.90 29.71 7.78
C MET A 96 -23.33 29.20 7.50
N PRO A 97 -24.43 29.87 7.94
CA PRO A 97 -25.79 29.38 7.68
C PRO A 97 -26.15 29.34 6.19
N ILE A 98 -25.58 30.25 5.40
CA ILE A 98 -25.81 30.32 3.94
C ILE A 98 -25.15 29.11 3.28
N LEU A 99 -23.88 28.81 3.59
CA LEU A 99 -23.17 27.68 2.99
C LEU A 99 -23.74 26.34 3.46
N THR A 100 -24.13 26.21 4.72
CA THR A 100 -24.86 25.04 5.23
C THR A 100 -26.17 24.82 4.46
N LYS A 101 -26.93 25.89 4.16
CA LYS A 101 -28.16 25.78 3.36
C LYS A 101 -27.88 25.37 1.92
N VAL A 102 -26.88 25.98 1.25
CA VAL A 102 -26.55 25.71 -0.16
C VAL A 102 -25.98 24.31 -0.36
N ALA A 103 -25.00 23.90 0.45
CA ALA A 103 -24.55 22.50 0.47
C ALA A 103 -25.69 21.54 0.82
N GLY A 104 -26.64 22.00 1.63
CA GLY A 104 -27.85 21.28 2.00
C GLY A 104 -28.86 21.04 0.86
N LEU A 105 -28.66 21.61 -0.33
CA LEU A 105 -29.50 21.38 -1.52
C LEU A 105 -29.09 20.11 -2.31
N LEU A 106 -27.86 19.62 -2.13
CA LEU A 106 -27.35 18.43 -2.81
C LEU A 106 -27.84 17.12 -2.17
N PRO A 107 -27.90 16.01 -2.91
CA PRO A 107 -28.32 14.73 -2.36
C PRO A 107 -27.27 14.21 -1.39
N SER A 108 -27.68 13.64 -0.25
CA SER A 108 -26.76 12.99 0.67
C SER A 108 -26.06 11.79 0.01
N HIS A 109 -24.79 11.54 0.36
CA HIS A 109 -23.95 10.47 -0.19
C HIS A 109 -24.32 9.11 0.43
N THR A 110 -25.54 8.64 0.16
CA THR A 110 -26.13 7.43 0.73
C THR A 110 -25.78 6.15 -0.04
N ARG A 111 -25.33 6.28 -1.29
CA ARG A 111 -24.91 5.14 -2.13
C ARG A 111 -23.39 5.02 -2.10
N ARG A 112 -22.88 4.20 -1.20
CA ARG A 112 -21.44 3.94 -1.06
C ARG A 112 -20.95 2.99 -2.15
N SER A 113 -19.84 3.30 -2.80
CA SER A 113 -19.06 2.33 -3.56
C SER A 113 -17.99 1.70 -2.65
N GLU A 114 -17.54 0.49 -2.99
CA GLU A 114 -16.43 -0.17 -2.25
C GLU A 114 -15.15 0.69 -2.26
N GLU A 115 -14.98 1.53 -3.28
CA GLU A 115 -13.84 2.44 -3.44
C GLU A 115 -13.87 3.59 -2.42
N MET A 116 -15.05 4.19 -2.17
CA MET A 116 -15.23 5.25 -1.18
C MET A 116 -14.93 4.75 0.25
N GLU A 117 -15.34 3.51 0.58
CA GLU A 117 -15.05 2.91 1.88
C GLU A 117 -13.58 2.48 2.02
N ARG A 118 -12.92 2.05 0.94
CA ARG A 118 -11.51 1.60 0.94
C ARG A 118 -10.50 2.74 1.03
N PHE A 119 -10.74 3.87 0.38
CA PHE A 119 -9.79 5.00 0.35
C PHE A 119 -10.14 6.16 1.29
N GLN A 120 -11.31 6.14 1.94
CA GLN A 120 -11.80 7.21 2.83
C GLN A 120 -11.76 8.61 2.19
N GLN A 121 -11.95 8.69 0.87
CA GLN A 121 -11.99 9.92 0.09
C GLN A 121 -13.30 10.70 0.30
N PHE A 122 -13.57 11.07 1.55
CA PHE A 122 -14.68 11.94 1.91
C PHE A 122 -14.29 13.40 1.65
N SER A 123 -14.92 14.03 0.67
CA SER A 123 -14.73 15.46 0.41
C SER A 123 -15.13 16.30 1.61
N THR A 124 -14.40 17.40 1.82
CA THR A 124 -14.59 18.27 2.97
C THR A 124 -15.97 18.95 2.92
N PRO A 125 -16.86 18.75 3.92
CA PRO A 125 -18.13 19.44 3.98
C PRO A 125 -17.92 20.95 3.96
N LEU A 126 -18.67 21.68 3.15
CA LEU A 126 -18.49 23.12 2.98
C LEU A 126 -18.51 23.94 4.30
N PRO A 127 -19.33 23.59 5.33
CA PRO A 127 -19.24 24.18 6.67
C PRO A 127 -17.87 24.00 7.35
N MET A 128 -17.28 22.80 7.24
CA MET A 128 -15.94 22.52 7.77
C MET A 128 -14.84 23.22 6.97
N GLY A 129 -15.02 23.36 5.66
CA GLY A 129 -14.13 24.16 4.82
C GLY A 129 -14.11 25.63 5.23
N LEU A 130 -15.26 26.19 5.61
CA LEU A 130 -15.35 27.56 6.12
C LEU A 130 -14.67 27.73 7.49
N ALA A 131 -14.75 26.72 8.36
CA ALA A 131 -14.00 26.69 9.61
C ALA A 131 -12.47 26.65 9.37
N ALA A 132 -12.01 25.82 8.44
CA ALA A 132 -10.60 25.77 8.04
C ALA A 132 -10.10 27.09 7.41
N LEU A 133 -10.90 27.72 6.55
CA LEU A 133 -10.63 29.03 5.96
C LEU A 133 -10.43 30.11 7.04
N ALA A 134 -11.30 30.13 8.06
CA ALA A 134 -11.22 31.08 9.17
C ALA A 134 -9.96 30.88 10.03
N ALA A 135 -9.60 29.63 10.33
CA ALA A 135 -8.40 29.29 11.08
C ALA A 135 -7.10 29.67 10.32
N ALA A 136 -7.10 29.54 8.99
CA ALA A 136 -5.93 29.78 8.16
C ALA A 136 -5.57 31.27 8.00
N GLN A 137 -6.52 32.19 8.20
CA GLN A 137 -6.29 33.64 8.12
C GLN A 137 -5.57 34.09 6.84
N ILE A 138 -5.98 33.52 5.70
CA ILE A 138 -5.39 33.77 4.36
C ILE A 138 -5.57 35.24 3.95
N THR A 139 -4.53 35.79 3.32
CA THR A 139 -4.48 37.13 2.73
C THR A 139 -4.16 37.05 1.22
N PRO A 140 -4.32 38.13 0.46
CA PRO A 140 -3.93 38.17 -0.96
C PRO A 140 -2.43 38.01 -1.25
N ARG A 141 -1.57 37.98 -0.22
CA ARG A 141 -0.13 37.73 -0.37
C ARG A 141 0.23 36.24 -0.28
N ASP A 142 -0.70 35.40 0.14
CA ASP A 142 -0.40 34.01 0.45
C ASP A 142 -0.41 33.10 -0.78
N LEU A 143 0.59 32.22 -0.84
CA LEU A 143 0.55 31.00 -1.63
C LEU A 143 -0.02 29.89 -0.74
N VAL A 144 -1.23 29.45 -1.09
CA VAL A 144 -1.97 28.38 -0.43
C VAL A 144 -1.74 27.08 -1.18
N LEU A 145 -1.13 26.09 -0.52
CA LEU A 145 -1.03 24.73 -1.04
C LEU A 145 -2.18 23.89 -0.48
N GLU A 146 -2.93 23.22 -1.37
CA GLU A 146 -3.84 22.13 -1.00
C GLU A 146 -3.23 20.79 -1.50
N PRO A 147 -2.61 19.99 -0.61
CA PRO A 147 -1.84 18.81 -1.01
C PRO A 147 -2.73 17.60 -1.36
N SER A 148 -4.01 17.64 -1.01
CA SER A 148 -5.01 16.57 -1.19
C SER A 148 -6.34 17.17 -1.66
N ALA A 149 -6.32 17.79 -2.84
CA ALA A 149 -7.29 18.81 -3.24
C ALA A 149 -8.70 18.31 -3.63
N GLY A 150 -8.86 17.02 -3.91
CA GLY A 150 -10.15 16.43 -4.26
C GLY A 150 -10.82 17.15 -5.44
N THR A 151 -12.05 17.61 -5.24
CA THR A 151 -12.82 18.42 -6.22
C THR A 151 -12.52 19.93 -6.14
N GLY A 152 -11.69 20.37 -5.21
CA GLY A 152 -11.26 21.77 -5.07
C GLY A 152 -12.13 22.64 -4.16
N LEU A 153 -12.86 22.05 -3.20
CA LEU A 153 -13.75 22.78 -2.29
C LEU A 153 -12.99 23.67 -1.27
N LEU A 154 -11.77 23.32 -0.84
CA LEU A 154 -10.94 24.24 -0.03
C LEU A 154 -10.20 25.24 -0.93
N ALA A 155 -9.68 24.80 -2.09
CA ALA A 155 -9.08 25.65 -3.11
C ALA A 155 -9.97 26.85 -3.49
N ILE A 156 -11.26 26.62 -3.76
CA ILE A 156 -12.16 27.74 -4.11
C ILE A 156 -12.40 28.69 -2.92
N LEU A 157 -12.43 28.18 -1.69
CA LEU A 157 -12.55 29.00 -0.48
C LEU A 157 -11.31 29.88 -0.28
N ALA A 158 -10.11 29.38 -0.57
CA ALA A 158 -8.87 30.16 -0.58
C ALA A 158 -8.82 31.18 -1.74
N GLU A 159 -9.29 30.81 -2.94
CA GLU A 159 -9.37 31.71 -4.10
C GLU A 159 -10.34 32.88 -3.88
N ILE A 160 -11.51 32.67 -3.24
CA ILE A 160 -12.45 33.77 -3.00
C ILE A 160 -11.90 34.81 -2.03
N VAL A 161 -11.13 34.43 -1.00
CA VAL A 161 -10.44 35.40 -0.10
C VAL A 161 -9.19 36.04 -0.71
N GLY A 162 -8.78 35.60 -1.90
CA GLY A 162 -7.72 36.22 -2.70
C GLY A 162 -6.36 35.50 -2.65
N GLY A 163 -6.26 34.35 -1.98
CA GLY A 163 -5.02 33.55 -1.98
C GLY A 163 -4.68 33.03 -3.38
N SER A 164 -3.38 32.90 -3.66
CA SER A 164 -2.90 32.17 -4.85
C SER A 164 -2.81 30.68 -4.54
N LEU A 165 -3.09 29.83 -5.53
CA LEU A 165 -3.22 28.39 -5.34
C LEU A 165 -2.06 27.61 -5.94
N ALA A 166 -1.58 26.62 -5.19
CA ALA A 166 -0.89 25.44 -5.69
C ALA A 166 -1.71 24.20 -5.28
N LEU A 167 -1.99 23.29 -6.21
CA LEU A 167 -2.91 22.17 -5.99
C LEU A 167 -2.20 20.84 -6.25
N ASN A 168 -2.49 19.83 -5.44
CA ASN A 168 -2.05 18.46 -5.68
C ASN A 168 -3.21 17.49 -5.46
N GLU A 169 -3.37 16.54 -6.38
CA GLU A 169 -4.38 15.48 -6.27
C GLU A 169 -3.88 14.21 -6.95
N LEU A 170 -3.94 13.09 -6.23
CA LEU A 170 -3.41 11.80 -6.68
C LEU A 170 -4.36 11.10 -7.67
N ALA A 171 -5.68 11.23 -7.47
CA ALA A 171 -6.67 10.63 -8.35
C ALA A 171 -6.72 11.36 -9.70
N SER A 172 -6.34 10.68 -10.79
CA SER A 172 -6.18 11.28 -12.12
C SER A 172 -7.36 12.14 -12.57
N MET A 173 -8.58 11.58 -12.55
CA MET A 173 -9.81 12.28 -12.94
C MET A 173 -10.06 13.55 -12.12
N ARG A 174 -9.78 13.53 -10.81
CA ARG A 174 -9.92 14.73 -9.96
C ARG A 174 -8.84 15.76 -10.26
N ALA A 175 -7.61 15.35 -10.54
CA ALA A 175 -6.57 16.25 -11.04
C ALA A 175 -6.92 16.84 -12.42
N ASP A 176 -7.56 16.07 -13.31
CA ASP A 176 -8.08 16.56 -14.59
C ASP A 176 -9.21 17.59 -14.38
N LEU A 177 -10.15 17.33 -13.45
CA LEU A 177 -11.16 18.31 -13.00
C LEU A 177 -10.52 19.60 -12.47
N LEU A 178 -9.52 19.51 -11.59
CA LEU A 178 -8.86 20.67 -11.01
C LEU A 178 -8.14 21.53 -12.07
N GLN A 179 -7.57 20.92 -13.10
CA GLN A 179 -6.95 21.66 -14.21
C GLN A 179 -7.98 22.46 -15.02
N LEU A 180 -9.16 21.88 -15.26
CA LEU A 180 -10.27 22.55 -15.94
C LEU A 180 -10.95 23.61 -15.05
N LEU A 181 -11.04 23.35 -13.74
CA LEU A 181 -11.65 24.26 -12.77
C LEU A 181 -10.73 25.41 -12.37
N PHE A 182 -9.42 25.23 -12.30
CA PHE A 182 -8.47 26.29 -11.89
C PHE A 182 -7.45 26.56 -13.00
N PRO A 183 -7.90 27.06 -14.17
CA PRO A 183 -7.03 27.25 -15.33
C PRO A 183 -5.88 28.22 -15.01
N GLY A 184 -4.67 27.81 -15.38
CA GLY A 184 -3.45 28.59 -15.09
C GLY A 184 -2.90 28.43 -13.66
N ARG A 185 -3.48 27.55 -12.83
CA ARG A 185 -2.86 27.13 -11.56
C ARG A 185 -2.11 25.80 -11.74
N PRO A 186 -0.96 25.60 -11.08
CA PRO A 186 -0.26 24.32 -11.12
C PRO A 186 -1.07 23.25 -10.38
N VAL A 187 -1.27 22.10 -11.03
CA VAL A 187 -1.90 20.91 -10.46
C VAL A 187 -0.93 19.74 -10.59
N THR A 188 -0.34 19.30 -9.47
CA THR A 188 0.54 18.13 -9.40
C THR A 188 -0.21 16.87 -8.98
N ARG A 189 0.44 15.70 -9.10
CA ARG A 189 -0.17 14.37 -8.82
C ARG A 189 0.75 13.48 -7.96
N PHE A 190 1.42 14.08 -6.98
CA PHE A 190 2.33 13.39 -6.06
C PHE A 190 1.59 12.77 -4.87
N ASP A 191 2.17 11.77 -4.21
CA ASP A 191 1.70 11.36 -2.89
C ASP A 191 1.89 12.52 -1.90
N ALA A 192 0.78 12.93 -1.26
CA ALA A 192 0.76 14.02 -0.29
C ALA A 192 1.60 13.70 0.97
N ALA A 193 1.88 12.42 1.25
CA ALA A 193 2.80 12.00 2.31
C ALA A 193 4.28 12.23 1.98
N GLN A 194 4.60 12.62 0.73
CA GLN A 194 5.94 12.92 0.20
C GLN A 194 5.96 14.26 -0.57
N ILE A 195 5.02 15.16 -0.27
CA ILE A 195 4.84 16.40 -1.03
C ILE A 195 6.06 17.33 -0.97
N ASP A 196 6.82 17.29 0.14
CA ASP A 196 8.08 18.04 0.27
C ASP A 196 9.23 17.43 -0.53
N ASP A 197 9.22 16.12 -0.79
CA ASP A 197 10.27 15.45 -1.57
C ASP A 197 10.12 15.73 -3.09
N HIS A 198 8.90 16.03 -3.54
CA HIS A 198 8.55 16.08 -4.97
C HIS A 198 8.19 17.47 -5.52
N LEU A 199 7.71 18.42 -4.71
CA LEU A 199 7.44 19.77 -5.19
C LEU A 199 8.75 20.56 -5.44
N ASP A 200 8.77 21.37 -6.50
CA ASP A 200 9.87 22.28 -6.83
C ASP A 200 10.33 23.08 -5.61
N ALA A 201 11.65 23.18 -5.37
CA ALA A 201 12.19 23.76 -4.14
C ALA A 201 11.86 25.26 -3.94
N GLY A 202 11.54 25.99 -5.01
CA GLY A 202 11.06 27.38 -4.96
C GLY A 202 9.57 27.50 -4.61
N LEU A 203 8.79 26.42 -4.70
CA LEU A 203 7.39 26.40 -4.26
C LEU A 203 7.33 26.26 -2.74
N ARG A 204 7.38 27.39 -2.04
CA ARG A 204 7.22 27.52 -0.58
C ARG A 204 5.89 28.18 -0.24
N PRO A 205 4.84 27.41 0.11
CA PRO A 205 3.58 27.98 0.52
C PRO A 205 3.70 28.65 1.89
N SER A 206 2.97 29.76 2.08
CA SER A 206 2.82 30.42 3.38
C SER A 206 1.62 29.92 4.18
N VAL A 207 0.69 29.23 3.49
CA VAL A 207 -0.46 28.56 4.09
C VAL A 207 -0.63 27.18 3.47
N ILE A 208 -0.95 26.18 4.28
CA ILE A 208 -1.43 24.87 3.81
C ILE A 208 -2.83 24.62 4.38
N LEU A 209 -3.77 24.28 3.50
CA LEU A 209 -5.09 23.77 3.86
C LEU A 209 -5.15 22.30 3.46
N MET A 210 -5.51 21.38 4.36
CA MET A 210 -5.61 19.97 4.00
C MET A 210 -6.67 19.18 4.77
N ASN A 211 -7.25 18.21 4.07
CA ASN A 211 -8.07 17.14 4.63
C ASN A 211 -7.44 15.79 4.25
N PRO A 212 -6.32 15.40 4.90
CA PRO A 212 -5.63 14.15 4.59
C PRO A 212 -6.54 12.93 4.79
N PRO A 213 -6.33 11.86 4.00
CA PRO A 213 -7.05 10.59 4.17
C PRO A 213 -6.90 10.04 5.60
N PHE A 214 -8.01 9.93 6.33
CA PHE A 214 -8.01 9.75 7.79
C PHE A 214 -7.39 8.44 8.31
N SER A 215 -7.22 7.41 7.47
CA SER A 215 -6.47 6.20 7.83
C SER A 215 -5.78 5.50 6.66
N ALA A 216 -5.42 6.24 5.60
CA ALA A 216 -4.76 5.67 4.43
C ALA A 216 -3.52 6.50 4.05
N LEU A 217 -2.35 5.87 4.07
CA LEU A 217 -1.30 6.25 3.13
C LEU A 217 -1.69 5.75 1.74
N ALA A 218 -1.19 6.39 0.69
CA ALA A 218 -1.05 5.68 -0.57
C ALA A 218 -0.26 4.37 -0.32
N ASN A 219 -0.67 3.29 -0.96
CA ASN A 219 0.07 2.02 -1.01
C ASN A 219 0.27 1.26 0.32
N VAL A 220 -0.65 1.36 1.29
CA VAL A 220 -0.72 0.43 2.45
C VAL A 220 -2.10 -0.22 2.58
N GLU A 221 -2.17 -1.50 3.00
CA GLU A 221 -3.43 -2.23 3.25
C GLU A 221 -3.87 -2.24 4.71
N ASP A 222 -2.94 -2.16 5.66
CA ASP A 222 -3.26 -2.00 7.07
C ASP A 222 -3.62 -0.55 7.44
N ARG A 223 -4.40 -0.40 8.51
CA ARG A 223 -4.63 0.88 9.18
C ARG A 223 -3.34 1.33 9.88
N THR A 224 -2.40 1.87 9.12
CA THR A 224 -1.21 2.52 9.68
C THR A 224 -1.65 3.71 10.50
N THR A 225 -1.35 3.69 11.80
CA THR A 225 -1.51 4.86 12.67
C THR A 225 -0.78 6.06 12.05
N GLU A 226 0.47 5.91 11.63
CA GLU A 226 1.30 7.03 11.19
C GLU A 226 0.90 7.70 9.86
N ALA A 227 -0.17 7.28 9.18
CA ALA A 227 -0.60 7.84 7.89
C ALA A 227 -0.82 9.37 7.94
N THR A 228 -1.69 9.80 8.84
CA THR A 228 -2.03 11.21 9.04
C THR A 228 -0.79 12.00 9.49
N ALA A 229 0.02 11.43 10.38
CA ALA A 229 1.24 12.07 10.88
C ALA A 229 2.28 12.30 9.77
N ARG A 230 2.48 11.35 8.84
CA ARG A 230 3.38 11.50 7.69
C ARG A 230 2.93 12.64 6.75
N HIS A 231 1.64 12.71 6.44
CA HIS A 231 1.07 13.79 5.64
C HIS A 231 1.29 15.16 6.28
N LEU A 232 0.98 15.30 7.59
CA LEU A 232 1.20 16.54 8.32
C LEU A 232 2.70 16.90 8.40
N ARG A 233 3.60 15.92 8.60
CA ARG A 233 5.04 16.15 8.65
C ARG A 233 5.59 16.65 7.31
N SER A 234 5.20 16.04 6.20
CA SER A 234 5.64 16.49 4.86
C SER A 234 5.07 17.89 4.52
N ALA A 235 3.81 18.15 4.88
CA ALA A 235 3.23 19.50 4.77
C ALA A 235 4.00 20.54 5.61
N LEU A 236 4.30 20.26 6.88
CA LEU A 236 5.08 21.16 7.73
C LEU A 236 6.51 21.36 7.22
N ALA A 237 7.16 20.33 6.67
CA ALA A 237 8.48 20.46 6.07
C ALA A 237 8.46 21.44 4.88
N ARG A 238 7.46 21.31 3.99
CA ARG A 238 7.25 22.16 2.81
C ARG A 238 6.87 23.61 3.12
N LEU A 239 6.09 23.84 4.17
CA LEU A 239 5.62 25.16 4.64
C LEU A 239 6.78 26.15 4.89
N ALA A 240 6.62 27.42 4.52
CA ALA A 240 7.59 28.46 4.84
C ALA A 240 7.71 28.71 6.37
N PRO A 241 8.86 29.10 6.92
CA PRO A 241 8.99 29.52 8.32
C PRO A 241 8.05 30.69 8.66
N GLY A 242 7.36 30.60 9.80
CA GLY A 242 6.24 31.50 10.15
C GLY A 242 4.92 31.22 9.40
N GLY A 243 4.89 30.26 8.47
CA GLY A 243 3.68 29.87 7.76
C GLY A 243 2.70 29.05 8.62
N ARG A 244 1.43 28.95 8.19
CA ARG A 244 0.37 28.23 8.91
C ARG A 244 -0.15 27.00 8.15
N LEU A 245 -0.20 25.86 8.82
CA LEU A 245 -0.90 24.65 8.37
C LEU A 245 -2.23 24.50 9.13
N VAL A 246 -3.32 24.29 8.39
CA VAL A 246 -4.62 23.85 8.94
C VAL A 246 -4.96 22.48 8.38
N ALA A 247 -5.10 21.50 9.27
CA ALA A 247 -5.40 20.11 8.93
C ALA A 247 -6.73 19.66 9.55
N ILE A 248 -7.57 19.00 8.74
CA ILE A 248 -8.75 18.27 9.19
C ILE A 248 -8.35 16.79 9.31
N THR A 249 -8.59 16.20 10.48
CA THR A 249 -8.20 14.81 10.81
C THR A 249 -9.36 14.08 11.52
N GLY A 250 -9.28 12.77 11.71
CA GLY A 250 -10.23 12.05 12.58
C GLY A 250 -10.10 12.51 14.04
N ALA A 251 -11.19 12.56 14.81
CA ALA A 251 -11.18 13.14 16.16
C ALA A 251 -10.19 12.46 17.13
N GLY A 252 -10.01 11.14 16.96
CA GLY A 252 -9.07 10.33 17.74
C GLY A 252 -7.59 10.58 17.43
N PHE A 253 -7.23 11.32 16.37
CA PHE A 253 -5.86 11.80 16.15
C PHE A 253 -5.66 13.09 16.96
N ALA A 254 -5.31 12.94 18.23
CA ALA A 254 -5.30 14.03 19.21
C ALA A 254 -4.03 14.02 20.08
N PRO A 255 -3.50 15.20 20.46
CA PRO A 255 -2.22 15.31 21.20
C PRO A 255 -2.28 14.74 22.63
N ASP A 256 -3.47 14.70 23.23
CA ASP A 256 -3.75 14.17 24.56
C ASP A 256 -4.00 12.64 24.57
N THR A 257 -4.08 12.03 23.39
CA THR A 257 -4.27 10.58 23.24
C THR A 257 -2.90 9.86 23.23
N PRO A 258 -2.63 8.92 24.16
CA PRO A 258 -1.29 8.31 24.30
C PRO A 258 -0.72 7.67 23.03
N ALA A 259 -1.58 7.09 22.17
CA ALA A 259 -1.17 6.48 20.90
C ALA A 259 -0.58 7.47 19.87
N TRP A 260 -0.70 8.79 20.11
CA TRP A 260 -0.25 9.85 19.22
C TRP A 260 0.76 10.81 19.85
N ALA A 261 1.10 10.62 21.13
CA ALA A 261 1.99 11.52 21.87
C ALA A 261 3.34 11.72 21.13
N GLU A 262 3.92 10.63 20.63
CA GLU A 262 5.18 10.65 19.86
C GLU A 262 5.05 11.36 18.50
N ALA A 263 3.90 11.18 17.82
CA ALA A 263 3.62 11.84 16.55
C ALA A 263 3.43 13.34 16.73
N PHE A 264 2.70 13.77 17.78
CA PHE A 264 2.56 15.19 18.10
C PHE A 264 3.87 15.79 18.63
N ALA A 265 4.67 15.06 19.40
CA ALA A 265 6.02 15.50 19.78
C ALA A 265 6.84 15.85 18.52
N ARG A 266 6.98 14.92 17.57
CA ARG A 266 7.65 15.15 16.27
C ARG A 266 7.08 16.33 15.49
N LEU A 267 5.75 16.44 15.38
CA LEU A 267 5.11 17.55 14.66
C LEU A 267 5.37 18.90 15.34
N THR A 268 5.53 18.92 16.66
CA THR A 268 5.80 20.14 17.44
C THR A 268 7.27 20.41 17.74
N GLU A 269 8.21 19.60 17.24
CA GLU A 269 9.64 19.96 17.25
C GLU A 269 9.89 21.23 16.41
N THR A 270 9.19 21.37 15.27
CA THR A 270 9.36 22.46 14.30
C THR A 270 8.14 23.36 14.13
N ALA A 271 7.12 23.21 14.97
CA ALA A 271 5.89 24.00 14.88
C ALA A 271 5.19 24.17 16.25
N HIS A 272 4.41 25.24 16.37
CA HIS A 272 3.49 25.45 17.47
C HIS A 272 2.10 24.90 17.11
N LEU A 273 1.59 23.91 17.87
CA LEU A 273 0.18 23.55 17.81
C LEU A 273 -0.63 24.63 18.56
N VAL A 274 -1.13 25.62 17.82
CA VAL A 274 -1.80 26.82 18.38
C VAL A 274 -3.29 26.64 18.61
N PHE A 275 -3.93 25.69 17.92
CA PHE A 275 -5.33 25.33 18.16
C PHE A 275 -5.60 23.87 17.81
N THR A 276 -6.47 23.22 18.58
CA THR A 276 -7.10 21.96 18.17
C THR A 276 -8.52 21.84 18.71
N GLY A 277 -9.46 21.41 17.87
CA GLY A 277 -10.87 21.28 18.24
C GLY A 277 -11.51 20.08 17.54
N ALA A 278 -12.04 19.14 18.34
CA ALA A 278 -12.87 18.05 17.84
C ALA A 278 -14.31 18.53 17.56
N VAL A 279 -14.97 17.91 16.59
CA VAL A 279 -16.38 18.15 16.23
C VAL A 279 -17.11 16.83 16.03
N SER A 280 -18.36 16.78 16.50
CA SER A 280 -19.23 15.62 16.39
C SER A 280 -19.44 15.18 14.93
N GLY A 281 -19.55 13.87 14.72
CA GLY A 281 -19.71 13.28 13.39
C GLY A 281 -20.97 13.70 12.62
N ALA A 282 -21.92 14.38 13.28
CA ALA A 282 -23.07 15.01 12.63
C ALA A 282 -22.66 15.97 11.49
N ALA A 283 -21.49 16.62 11.58
CA ALA A 283 -20.98 17.53 10.56
C ALA A 283 -20.69 16.84 9.19
N PHE A 284 -20.42 15.54 9.18
CA PHE A 284 -20.10 14.76 7.97
C PHE A 284 -21.24 13.84 7.51
N ALA A 285 -22.34 13.73 8.28
CA ALA A 285 -23.40 12.74 8.05
C ALA A 285 -23.97 12.75 6.61
N ARG A 286 -24.10 13.94 6.00
CA ARG A 286 -24.58 14.09 4.61
C ARG A 286 -23.58 13.65 3.54
N HIS A 287 -22.29 13.61 3.86
CA HIS A 287 -21.20 13.15 2.99
C HIS A 287 -20.89 11.65 3.20
N GLY A 288 -21.79 10.93 3.88
CA GLY A 288 -21.79 9.46 3.95
C GLY A 288 -21.14 8.85 5.20
N THR A 289 -20.68 9.68 6.15
CA THR A 289 -20.00 9.21 7.37
C THR A 289 -20.41 9.99 8.63
N ASN A 290 -20.50 9.28 9.75
CA ASN A 290 -20.73 9.85 11.09
C ASN A 290 -19.45 9.82 11.95
N PHE A 291 -18.26 9.75 11.34
CA PHE A 291 -17.00 9.83 12.10
C PHE A 291 -16.82 11.23 12.68
N GLU A 292 -16.52 11.29 13.97
CA GLU A 292 -16.05 12.51 14.63
C GLU A 292 -14.72 12.94 14.01
N THR A 293 -14.57 14.25 13.79
CA THR A 293 -13.37 14.83 13.17
C THR A 293 -12.76 15.90 14.08
N ARG A 294 -11.58 16.40 13.72
CA ARG A 294 -10.84 17.41 14.46
C ARG A 294 -10.16 18.34 13.47
N LEU A 295 -10.15 19.62 13.79
CA LEU A 295 -9.38 20.64 13.09
C LEU A 295 -8.21 21.04 13.99
N SER A 296 -6.99 20.98 13.45
CA SER A 296 -5.76 21.38 14.15
C SER A 296 -5.01 22.43 13.33
N VAL A 297 -4.44 23.42 14.03
CA VAL A 297 -3.71 24.55 13.44
C VAL A 297 -2.28 24.55 13.98
N PHE A 298 -1.32 24.52 13.06
CA PHE A 298 0.10 24.56 13.35
C PHE A 298 0.73 25.80 12.72
N ASP A 299 1.48 26.58 13.50
CA ASP A 299 2.33 27.64 12.98
C ASP A 299 3.78 27.16 12.97
N LYS A 300 4.46 27.20 11.82
CA LYS A 300 5.83 26.71 11.69
C LYS A 300 6.80 27.67 12.39
N CYS A 301 7.64 27.12 13.26
CA CYS A 301 8.64 27.87 13.99
C CYS A 301 9.62 28.60 13.05
N ARG A 302 10.08 29.76 13.51
CA ARG A 302 11.12 30.56 12.87
C ARG A 302 12.52 30.11 13.31
N GLY A 303 13.57 30.64 12.68
CA GLY A 303 14.96 30.30 12.97
C GLY A 303 15.34 30.46 14.45
N GLY A 304 15.46 29.34 15.17
CA GLY A 304 15.84 29.28 16.59
C GLY A 304 14.68 29.24 17.60
N GLU A 305 13.43 29.28 17.14
CA GLU A 305 12.27 29.03 18.01
C GLU A 305 12.11 27.52 18.29
N ALA A 306 11.91 27.16 19.56
CA ALA A 306 11.54 25.81 19.95
C ALA A 306 10.01 25.65 19.87
N GLY A 307 9.54 24.68 19.09
CA GLY A 307 8.11 24.40 18.94
C GLY A 307 7.47 23.80 20.20
N GLY A 308 6.17 23.52 20.13
CA GLY A 308 5.43 22.94 21.24
C GLY A 308 3.92 23.03 21.10
N ILE A 309 3.20 22.65 22.16
CA ILE A 309 1.73 22.76 22.22
C ILE A 309 1.35 23.99 23.03
N THR A 310 0.68 24.95 22.39
CA THR A 310 0.11 26.14 23.05
C THR A 310 -1.42 26.14 23.09
N ALA A 311 -2.06 25.25 22.32
CA ALA A 311 -3.50 25.00 22.35
C ALA A 311 -3.98 24.43 23.70
N ASP A 312 -5.14 24.87 24.19
CA ASP A 312 -5.80 24.23 25.34
C ASP A 312 -6.44 22.89 24.93
N LEU A 313 -5.88 21.81 25.46
CA LEU A 313 -6.30 20.44 25.14
C LEU A 313 -7.56 20.00 25.89
N ARG A 314 -7.98 20.74 26.94
CA ARG A 314 -9.09 20.32 27.83
C ARG A 314 -10.48 20.72 27.34
N GLN A 315 -10.58 21.11 26.07
CA GLN A 315 -11.80 21.66 25.49
C GLN A 315 -12.77 20.55 25.05
N PRO A 316 -14.09 20.69 25.30
CA PRO A 316 -15.08 19.71 24.88
C PRO A 316 -15.21 19.63 23.35
N ILE A 317 -15.76 18.52 22.88
CA ILE A 317 -16.13 18.32 21.48
C ILE A 317 -17.22 19.33 21.06
N SER A 318 -17.03 20.01 19.93
CA SER A 318 -18.02 20.91 19.35
C SER A 318 -19.22 20.13 18.81
N PRO A 319 -20.47 20.53 19.10
CA PRO A 319 -21.67 19.91 18.54
C PRO A 319 -21.70 19.94 17.00
N ASP A 320 -21.29 21.05 16.39
CA ASP A 320 -21.23 21.21 14.94
C ASP A 320 -20.09 22.13 14.46
N ALA A 321 -20.04 22.38 13.15
CA ALA A 321 -19.04 23.23 12.51
C ALA A 321 -19.21 24.73 12.81
N ALA A 322 -20.40 25.20 13.21
CA ALA A 322 -20.63 26.58 13.61
C ALA A 322 -20.08 26.84 15.02
N ASP A 323 -20.28 25.90 15.96
CA ASP A 323 -19.63 25.93 17.28
C ASP A 323 -18.10 25.86 17.16
N LEU A 324 -17.58 24.99 16.29
CA LEU A 324 -16.14 24.92 16.01
C LEU A 324 -15.61 26.25 15.43
N LEU A 325 -16.35 26.88 14.50
CA LEU A 325 -15.99 28.19 13.95
C LEU A 325 -16.02 29.30 15.01
N ALA A 326 -17.02 29.31 15.89
CA ALA A 326 -17.10 30.28 16.98
C ALA A 326 -15.90 30.17 17.93
N ARG A 327 -15.45 28.94 18.23
CA ARG A 327 -14.20 28.68 18.96
C ARG A 327 -12.97 29.16 18.19
N ILE A 328 -12.85 28.82 16.91
CA ILE A 328 -11.73 29.25 16.04
C ILE A 328 -11.56 30.78 16.05
N LEU A 329 -12.66 31.52 15.92
CA LEU A 329 -12.65 33.00 15.92
C LEU A 329 -12.27 33.63 17.28
N ARG A 330 -12.31 32.85 18.36
CA ARG A 330 -11.96 33.27 19.73
C ARG A 330 -10.56 32.80 20.17
N GLU A 331 -10.18 31.60 19.76
CA GLU A 331 -9.05 30.85 20.31
C GLU A 331 -7.83 30.79 19.37
N VAL A 332 -8.01 30.92 18.05
CA VAL A 332 -6.87 30.86 17.10
C VAL A 332 -6.14 32.21 17.07
N PRO A 333 -4.85 32.27 17.45
CA PRO A 333 -4.11 33.53 17.44
C PRO A 333 -3.87 34.06 16.02
N PRO A 334 -3.54 35.36 15.87
CA PRO A 334 -2.98 35.90 14.63
C PRO A 334 -1.81 35.04 14.12
N ARG A 335 -1.68 34.88 12.80
CA ARG A 335 -0.52 34.21 12.22
C ARG A 335 0.79 34.90 12.59
N LEU A 336 1.85 34.10 12.72
CA LEU A 336 3.22 34.60 12.68
C LEU A 336 3.46 35.31 11.34
N GLU A 337 4.23 36.40 11.35
CA GLU A 337 4.80 36.95 10.13
C GLU A 337 5.81 35.95 9.54
N LEU A 338 5.96 35.93 8.22
CA LEU A 338 6.94 35.07 7.56
C LEU A 338 8.36 35.60 7.78
N GLU A 339 9.34 34.71 7.95
CA GLU A 339 10.74 35.11 7.89
C GLU A 339 11.08 35.62 6.49
N GLN A 340 11.78 36.75 6.41
CA GLN A 340 12.35 37.24 5.16
C GLN A 340 13.71 36.59 4.97
N ASP A 341 13.89 35.82 3.88
CA ASP A 341 15.15 35.15 3.56
C ASP A 341 16.31 36.17 3.53
N ALA A 342 17.20 36.06 4.50
CA ALA A 342 18.36 36.92 4.66
C ALA A 342 19.52 36.51 3.74
N LEU A 343 19.30 36.50 2.42
CA LEU A 343 20.36 36.50 1.40
C LEU A 343 19.92 37.27 0.15
N ALA A 344 20.45 38.49 -0.01
CA ALA A 344 20.28 39.28 -1.23
C ALA A 344 21.12 38.70 -2.37
N GLY A 345 20.62 38.71 -3.62
CA GLY A 345 21.48 38.25 -4.72
C GLY A 345 20.93 38.09 -6.14
N GLN A 346 19.65 38.34 -6.44
CA GLN A 346 19.17 38.54 -7.82
C GLN A 346 17.78 39.21 -7.84
N GLY A 347 17.58 40.14 -8.77
CA GLY A 347 16.30 40.84 -8.94
C GLY A 347 15.22 39.97 -9.58
N PRO A 348 13.99 40.50 -9.78
CA PRO A 348 12.88 39.73 -10.33
C PRO A 348 13.08 39.41 -11.83
N SER A 349 13.83 38.35 -12.12
CA SER A 349 13.89 37.73 -13.44
C SER A 349 12.70 36.78 -13.63
N SER A 350 11.72 37.20 -14.44
CA SER A 350 10.66 36.31 -14.93
C SER A 350 11.27 35.08 -15.62
N PRO A 351 10.91 33.84 -15.21
CA PRO A 351 11.36 32.63 -15.91
C PRO A 351 10.60 32.37 -17.22
N PHE A 352 9.69 33.26 -17.64
CA PHE A 352 8.98 33.17 -18.91
C PHE A 352 9.44 34.28 -19.89
N PRO A 353 10.15 33.92 -20.98
CA PRO A 353 10.27 34.77 -22.16
C PRO A 353 8.90 34.87 -22.83
N GLY A 354 8.27 36.03 -22.73
CA GLY A 354 7.02 36.29 -23.46
C GLY A 354 7.28 36.43 -24.95
N SER A 355 6.70 35.55 -25.76
CA SER A 355 6.53 35.83 -27.20
C SER A 355 5.47 36.92 -27.38
N PRO A 356 5.70 37.98 -28.19
CA PRO A 356 4.77 39.10 -28.28
C PRO A 356 3.44 38.71 -28.93
N VAL A 357 2.38 39.39 -28.51
CA VAL A 357 1.12 39.46 -29.26
C VAL A 357 1.29 40.38 -30.46
N PRO A 358 0.83 39.99 -31.67
CA PRO A 358 0.39 40.94 -32.69
C PRO A 358 -1.12 40.80 -32.90
N ALA A 359 -1.87 41.87 -32.64
CA ALA A 359 -3.29 41.93 -32.94
C ALA A 359 -3.52 42.28 -34.43
N ALA A 360 -4.13 41.38 -35.20
CA ALA A 360 -4.86 41.73 -36.43
C ALA A 360 -5.86 40.64 -36.85
N ARG A 361 -7.05 41.05 -37.29
CA ARG A 361 -8.14 40.17 -37.75
C ARG A 361 -7.89 39.64 -39.17
N ARG A 362 -8.21 38.37 -39.43
CA ARG A 362 -9.09 37.91 -40.54
C ARG A 362 -9.42 36.40 -40.43
N PRO A 363 -10.55 35.92 -40.98
CA PRO A 363 -11.02 34.55 -40.79
C PRO A 363 -10.36 33.59 -41.78
N ILE A 364 -10.05 32.37 -41.34
CA ILE A 364 -9.60 31.27 -42.20
C ILE A 364 -10.45 30.02 -41.88
N SER A 365 -11.01 29.42 -42.93
CA SER A 365 -11.91 28.26 -42.89
C SER A 365 -11.22 26.98 -42.40
N PRO A 366 -11.97 25.98 -41.88
CA PRO A 366 -11.38 24.76 -41.33
C PRO A 366 -10.86 23.82 -42.43
N ALA A 367 -9.56 23.87 -42.70
CA ALA A 367 -8.88 22.80 -43.44
C ALA A 367 -8.68 21.58 -42.53
N ARG A 368 -9.23 20.42 -42.91
CA ARG A 368 -9.01 19.15 -42.22
C ARG A 368 -7.53 18.74 -42.31
N ALA A 369 -6.77 18.99 -41.25
CA ALA A 369 -5.49 18.32 -41.05
C ALA A 369 -5.74 16.83 -40.79
N ARG A 370 -5.39 15.97 -41.77
CA ARG A 370 -5.31 14.53 -41.54
C ARG A 370 -4.13 14.27 -40.61
N PHE A 371 -4.39 13.74 -39.41
CA PHE A 371 -3.33 13.16 -38.60
C PHE A 371 -2.78 11.94 -39.35
N ALA A 372 -1.61 12.11 -39.97
CA ALA A 372 -0.82 10.97 -40.40
C ALA A 372 -0.36 10.23 -39.14
N VAL A 373 -0.66 8.93 -39.07
CA VAL A 373 -0.15 8.05 -38.01
C VAL A 373 1.37 8.06 -38.11
N ARG A 374 2.06 8.61 -37.09
CA ARG A 374 3.48 8.33 -36.92
C ARG A 374 3.62 6.84 -36.61
N PRO A 375 4.51 6.09 -37.29
CA PRO A 375 4.82 4.73 -36.88
C PRO A 375 5.36 4.74 -35.45
N ALA A 376 5.16 3.64 -34.73
CA ALA A 376 5.67 3.48 -33.37
C ALA A 376 7.16 3.83 -33.32
N GLN A 377 7.58 4.58 -32.29
CA GLN A 377 9.00 4.74 -32.01
C GLN A 377 9.54 3.35 -31.67
N VAL A 378 10.43 2.85 -32.51
CA VAL A 378 11.22 1.65 -32.22
C VAL A 378 12.01 1.96 -30.95
N LEU A 379 11.69 1.29 -29.85
CA LEU A 379 12.49 1.34 -28.64
C LEU A 379 13.91 0.89 -29.02
N THR A 380 14.90 1.71 -28.67
CA THR A 380 16.31 1.40 -28.91
C THR A 380 16.64 0.03 -28.30
N PRO A 381 17.37 -0.85 -29.02
CA PRO A 381 17.81 -2.12 -28.46
C PRO A 381 18.53 -1.89 -27.13
N ILE A 382 18.16 -2.67 -26.12
CA ILE A 382 18.86 -2.66 -24.84
C ILE A 382 20.21 -3.32 -25.07
N GLU A 383 21.29 -2.56 -24.92
CA GLU A 383 22.65 -3.08 -24.88
C GLU A 383 22.82 -3.89 -23.58
N ALA A 384 22.66 -5.21 -23.70
CA ALA A 384 22.76 -6.17 -22.62
C ALA A 384 23.85 -7.20 -22.92
N GLU A 385 24.63 -7.52 -21.89
CA GLU A 385 25.74 -8.47 -21.95
C GLU A 385 25.44 -9.69 -21.08
N GLU A 386 26.09 -10.81 -21.36
CA GLU A 386 26.00 -12.01 -20.52
C GLU A 386 26.78 -11.79 -19.23
N ILE A 387 26.10 -11.92 -18.09
CA ILE A 387 26.69 -11.79 -16.77
C ILE A 387 27.51 -13.03 -16.46
N ASP A 388 28.84 -12.90 -16.51
CA ASP A 388 29.75 -13.99 -16.18
C ASP A 388 29.99 -14.13 -14.67
N TYR A 389 30.35 -15.35 -14.25
CA TYR A 389 30.65 -15.71 -12.87
C TYR A 389 31.60 -16.91 -12.83
N ALA A 390 32.50 -16.92 -11.85
CA ALA A 390 33.33 -18.07 -11.57
C ALA A 390 32.54 -19.11 -10.75
N LEU A 391 32.78 -20.40 -10.98
CA LEU A 391 32.26 -21.47 -10.13
C LEU A 391 33.20 -21.65 -8.93
N ARG A 392 32.63 -21.68 -7.72
CA ARG A 392 33.37 -22.00 -6.48
C ARG A 392 33.37 -23.51 -6.24
N ASP A 393 34.46 -24.03 -5.71
CA ASP A 393 34.52 -25.39 -5.17
C ASP A 393 34.21 -25.37 -3.67
N ALA A 394 33.33 -26.28 -3.24
CA ALA A 394 32.83 -26.36 -1.86
C ALA A 394 33.91 -26.72 -0.80
N ALA A 395 35.18 -26.84 -1.21
CA ALA A 395 36.32 -27.15 -0.36
C ALA A 395 37.19 -25.91 -0.01
N GLU A 396 36.96 -24.75 -0.63
CA GLU A 396 37.79 -23.55 -0.38
C GLU A 396 37.37 -22.77 0.87
N ASP A 397 36.09 -22.83 1.26
CA ASP A 397 35.66 -22.38 2.58
C ASP A 397 36.04 -23.45 3.63
N GLY A 398 37.18 -23.24 4.29
CA GLY A 398 37.66 -24.06 5.43
C GLY A 398 36.74 -24.06 6.67
N GLY A 399 35.53 -23.52 6.55
CA GLY A 399 34.43 -23.84 7.43
C GLY A 399 33.93 -25.25 7.13
N ALA A 400 34.47 -26.23 7.84
CA ALA A 400 33.70 -27.45 8.12
C ALA A 400 32.29 -27.05 8.58
N ALA A 401 31.32 -27.95 8.43
CA ALA A 401 29.97 -27.80 8.97
C ALA A 401 29.99 -27.71 10.51
N HIS A 402 30.39 -26.55 11.01
CA HIS A 402 30.05 -26.04 12.31
C HIS A 402 28.55 -25.80 12.25
N LEU A 403 27.81 -26.87 12.54
CA LEU A 403 26.51 -26.78 13.18
C LEU A 403 26.69 -25.96 14.46
N SER A 404 26.71 -24.64 14.30
CA SER A 404 26.54 -23.73 15.42
C SER A 404 25.14 -23.95 15.96
N ASP A 405 24.94 -23.83 17.27
CA ASP A 405 23.61 -23.91 17.87
C ASP A 405 22.67 -22.74 17.46
N ALA A 406 23.08 -21.91 16.48
CA ALA A 406 22.30 -20.82 15.92
C ALA A 406 21.30 -21.33 14.87
N ILE A 407 20.05 -20.89 15.00
CA ILE A 407 18.94 -21.23 14.10
C ILE A 407 19.13 -20.63 12.69
N TYR A 408 19.91 -19.55 12.59
CA TYR A 408 20.17 -18.80 11.38
C TYR A 408 21.67 -18.61 11.15
N GLU A 409 22.10 -18.72 9.89
CA GLU A 409 23.45 -18.47 9.43
C GLU A 409 23.51 -17.26 8.50
N THR A 410 24.64 -16.55 8.48
CA THR A 410 24.85 -15.42 7.56
C THR A 410 24.90 -15.91 6.12
N PHE A 411 24.07 -15.33 5.25
CA PHE A 411 24.02 -15.70 3.84
C PHE A 411 25.27 -15.21 3.09
N ARG A 412 25.81 -16.08 2.22
CA ARG A 412 26.82 -15.79 1.20
C ARG A 412 26.59 -16.70 0.00
N LEU A 413 27.06 -16.29 -1.19
CA LEU A 413 27.12 -17.13 -2.38
C LEU A 413 27.99 -18.37 -2.09
N GLN A 414 27.46 -19.58 -2.31
CA GLN A 414 28.15 -20.84 -1.97
C GLN A 414 28.86 -21.48 -3.16
N THR A 415 28.30 -21.38 -4.37
CA THR A 415 28.77 -22.12 -5.56
C THR A 415 29.21 -21.23 -6.73
N ILE A 416 28.99 -19.93 -6.62
CA ILE A 416 29.34 -18.93 -7.64
C ILE A 416 30.03 -17.72 -7.00
N ASP A 417 30.87 -17.06 -7.78
CA ASP A 417 31.44 -15.75 -7.48
C ASP A 417 31.16 -14.83 -8.67
N ILE A 418 30.54 -13.67 -8.45
CA ILE A 418 30.10 -12.77 -9.53
C ILE A 418 30.99 -11.52 -9.52
N PRO A 419 32.00 -11.41 -10.42
CA PRO A 419 32.94 -10.30 -10.41
C PRO A 419 32.24 -8.96 -10.57
N GLY A 420 32.54 -8.01 -9.67
CA GLY A 420 31.96 -6.67 -9.69
C GLY A 420 30.53 -6.56 -9.17
N ALA A 421 29.89 -7.64 -8.71
CA ALA A 421 28.60 -7.55 -8.03
C ALA A 421 28.73 -6.85 -6.67
N ALA A 422 27.82 -5.92 -6.39
CA ALA A 422 27.72 -5.28 -5.08
C ALA A 422 27.10 -6.23 -4.05
N ALA A 423 27.62 -6.27 -2.83
CA ALA A 423 26.99 -7.01 -1.72
C ALA A 423 25.59 -6.44 -1.40
N HIS A 424 24.65 -7.30 -0.98
CA HIS A 424 23.32 -6.86 -0.56
C HIS A 424 23.39 -5.78 0.56
N PRO A 425 22.68 -4.64 0.44
CA PRO A 425 22.87 -3.47 1.31
C PRO A 425 22.54 -3.72 2.79
N THR A 426 21.70 -4.72 3.07
CA THR A 426 21.43 -5.22 4.43
C THR A 426 21.97 -6.64 4.57
N LYS A 427 22.62 -6.97 5.69
CA LYS A 427 23.06 -8.35 5.99
C LYS A 427 21.89 -9.33 5.84
N LEU A 428 22.08 -10.36 5.01
CA LEU A 428 21.10 -11.45 4.84
C LEU A 428 21.48 -12.66 5.69
N VAL A 429 20.48 -13.42 6.10
CA VAL A 429 20.59 -14.71 6.78
C VAL A 429 19.70 -15.76 6.12
N GLN A 430 20.02 -17.02 6.34
CA GLN A 430 19.23 -18.20 5.95
C GLN A 430 19.11 -19.14 7.15
N SER A 431 18.16 -20.07 7.17
CA SER A 431 18.13 -21.09 8.24
C SER A 431 19.34 -22.03 8.13
N ALA A 432 19.81 -22.58 9.25
CA ALA A 432 20.90 -23.56 9.24
C ALA A 432 20.60 -24.77 8.33
N ALA A 433 19.34 -25.23 8.29
CA ALA A 433 18.89 -26.29 7.37
C ALA A 433 19.11 -25.90 5.89
N MET A 434 18.80 -24.66 5.51
CA MET A 434 19.06 -24.15 4.16
C MET A 434 20.55 -23.94 3.90
N ALA A 435 21.33 -23.49 4.88
CA ALA A 435 22.77 -23.32 4.75
C ALA A 435 23.53 -24.64 4.53
N SER A 436 23.05 -25.72 5.15
CA SER A 436 23.65 -27.06 5.11
C SER A 436 23.73 -27.70 3.71
N VAL A 437 23.07 -27.13 2.71
CA VAL A 437 23.10 -27.60 1.33
C VAL A 437 23.49 -26.49 0.35
N ALA A 438 24.46 -26.79 -0.50
CA ALA A 438 24.81 -25.92 -1.60
C ALA A 438 23.78 -26.08 -2.75
N PRO A 439 23.32 -24.98 -3.39
CA PRO A 439 22.59 -25.08 -4.65
C PRO A 439 23.49 -25.65 -5.76
N PRO A 440 22.96 -26.22 -6.85
CA PRO A 440 23.77 -26.87 -7.88
C PRO A 440 24.63 -25.85 -8.63
N LYS A 441 25.80 -26.23 -9.15
CA LYS A 441 26.63 -25.32 -9.96
C LYS A 441 25.87 -24.94 -11.25
N PRO A 442 25.50 -23.67 -11.46
CA PRO A 442 24.70 -23.28 -12.62
C PRO A 442 25.59 -23.12 -13.86
N SER A 443 24.95 -23.26 -15.03
CA SER A 443 25.54 -23.05 -16.36
C SER A 443 25.00 -21.79 -17.01
N TYR A 444 23.74 -21.44 -16.73
CA TYR A 444 23.01 -20.32 -17.30
C TYR A 444 23.69 -18.98 -17.04
N ARG A 445 23.79 -18.15 -18.08
CA ARG A 445 24.33 -16.78 -18.04
C ARG A 445 23.20 -15.80 -18.40
N PRO A 446 22.66 -15.01 -17.45
CA PRO A 446 21.59 -14.06 -17.75
C PRO A 446 22.12 -12.88 -18.58
N LYS A 447 21.27 -12.31 -19.44
CA LYS A 447 21.59 -11.12 -20.25
C LYS A 447 21.03 -9.86 -19.60
N LEU A 448 21.87 -9.03 -19.02
CA LEU A 448 21.43 -7.81 -18.34
C LEU A 448 22.18 -6.58 -18.88
N PRO A 449 21.60 -5.36 -18.80
CA PRO A 449 22.32 -4.13 -19.11
C PRO A 449 23.58 -4.01 -18.24
N THR A 450 24.69 -3.54 -18.83
CA THR A 450 25.97 -3.37 -18.11
C THR A 450 25.86 -2.46 -16.88
N ALA A 451 24.92 -1.51 -16.91
CA ALA A 451 24.54 -0.66 -15.78
C ALA A 451 24.11 -1.45 -14.53
N VAL A 452 23.53 -2.65 -14.67
CA VAL A 452 23.04 -3.45 -13.53
C VAL A 452 24.18 -3.87 -12.60
N LEU A 453 25.32 -4.31 -13.17
CA LEU A 453 26.54 -4.56 -12.38
C LEU A 453 27.25 -3.25 -12.02
N ARG A 454 27.55 -2.41 -13.02
CA ARG A 454 28.37 -1.21 -12.87
C ARG A 454 27.84 -0.26 -11.78
N ASP A 455 26.51 -0.08 -11.74
CA ASP A 455 25.84 0.85 -10.84
C ASP A 455 25.21 0.12 -9.63
N GLY A 456 25.41 -1.20 -9.49
CA GLY A 456 24.92 -2.00 -8.36
C GLY A 456 23.39 -2.10 -8.24
N LEU A 457 22.66 -2.06 -9.35
CA LEU A 457 21.18 -2.01 -9.37
C LEU A 457 20.53 -3.32 -8.88
N LEU A 458 21.26 -4.43 -9.00
CA LEU A 458 21.02 -5.72 -8.34
C LEU A 458 22.25 -6.09 -7.51
N SER A 459 22.02 -6.60 -6.30
CA SER A 459 23.10 -7.15 -5.48
C SER A 459 23.48 -8.58 -5.89
N ASP A 460 24.62 -9.05 -5.41
CA ASP A 460 25.11 -10.43 -5.48
C ASP A 460 24.02 -11.50 -5.23
N ALA A 461 23.31 -11.39 -4.11
CA ALA A 461 22.20 -12.27 -3.73
C ALA A 461 21.02 -12.19 -4.73
N GLN A 462 20.75 -11.02 -5.29
CA GLN A 462 19.64 -10.81 -6.22
C GLN A 462 20.00 -11.32 -7.62
N LEU A 463 21.27 -11.19 -8.03
CA LEU A 463 21.82 -11.76 -9.27
C LEU A 463 21.83 -13.30 -9.22
N GLU A 464 22.20 -13.90 -8.08
CA GLU A 464 22.08 -15.35 -7.85
C GLU A 464 20.65 -15.85 -8.13
N THR A 465 19.63 -15.09 -7.70
CA THR A 465 18.22 -15.42 -7.99
C THR A 465 17.90 -15.39 -9.48
N VAL A 466 18.43 -14.41 -10.24
CA VAL A 466 18.23 -14.34 -11.70
C VAL A 466 18.92 -15.51 -12.40
N ILE A 467 20.14 -15.86 -11.97
CA ILE A 467 20.91 -17.01 -12.50
C ILE A 467 20.14 -18.32 -12.28
N TYR A 468 19.71 -18.62 -11.05
CA TYR A 468 19.01 -19.87 -10.76
C TYR A 468 17.59 -19.94 -11.33
N ALA A 469 16.86 -18.82 -11.40
CA ALA A 469 15.58 -18.79 -12.12
C ALA A 469 15.77 -19.15 -13.60
N GLY A 470 16.79 -18.59 -14.25
CA GLY A 470 17.15 -18.92 -15.63
C GLY A 470 17.60 -20.37 -15.84
N GLU A 471 18.43 -20.90 -14.95
CA GLU A 471 18.87 -22.30 -14.94
C GLU A 471 17.66 -23.26 -14.77
N ALA A 472 16.76 -22.96 -13.83
CA ALA A 472 15.52 -23.71 -13.67
C ALA A 472 14.70 -23.68 -14.98
N HIS A 473 14.43 -22.47 -15.50
CA HIS A 473 13.70 -22.23 -16.75
C HIS A 473 14.36 -22.82 -18.00
N GLY A 474 15.65 -23.18 -17.95
CA GLY A 474 16.38 -23.81 -19.06
C GLY A 474 15.84 -25.17 -19.48
N ALA A 475 15.13 -25.89 -18.59
CA ALA A 475 14.60 -27.22 -18.87
C ALA A 475 13.09 -27.37 -18.60
N HIS A 476 12.56 -28.52 -19.02
CA HIS A 476 11.19 -28.97 -18.78
C HIS A 476 11.17 -30.06 -17.71
N LEU A 477 10.01 -30.25 -17.09
CA LEU A 477 9.76 -31.37 -16.18
C LEU A 477 9.90 -32.73 -16.89
N ALA A 478 10.20 -33.77 -16.13
CA ALA A 478 10.13 -35.15 -16.60
C ALA A 478 8.67 -35.53 -16.91
N GLY A 479 8.43 -36.43 -17.86
CA GLY A 479 7.09 -36.78 -18.31
C GLY A 479 6.41 -35.78 -19.26
N SER A 480 5.16 -36.13 -19.59
CA SER A 480 4.29 -35.50 -20.58
C SER A 480 2.83 -35.59 -20.12
N TRP A 481 2.01 -34.61 -20.50
CA TRP A 481 0.62 -34.52 -20.05
C TRP A 481 -0.34 -34.12 -21.16
N ILE A 482 -1.58 -34.59 -21.05
CA ILE A 482 -2.72 -34.06 -21.80
C ILE A 482 -3.39 -33.00 -20.91
N VAL A 483 -3.71 -31.85 -21.50
CA VAL A 483 -4.47 -30.77 -20.87
C VAL A 483 -5.85 -30.74 -21.51
N ASP A 484 -6.91 -30.73 -20.70
CA ASP A 484 -8.28 -30.72 -21.22
C ASP A 484 -8.62 -29.40 -21.95
N GLU A 485 -9.69 -29.40 -22.75
CA GLU A 485 -10.12 -28.21 -23.52
C GLU A 485 -10.37 -26.98 -22.65
N THR A 486 -10.75 -27.13 -21.37
CA THR A 486 -10.97 -26.02 -20.44
C THR A 486 -9.69 -25.54 -19.74
N GLY A 487 -8.65 -26.38 -19.70
CA GLY A 487 -7.42 -26.15 -18.95
C GLY A 487 -7.56 -26.29 -17.44
N ASP A 488 -8.63 -26.88 -16.92
CA ASP A 488 -8.81 -27.15 -15.49
C ASP A 488 -8.21 -28.49 -15.05
N MET A 489 -8.03 -29.44 -15.98
CA MET A 489 -7.52 -30.79 -15.71
C MET A 489 -6.27 -31.11 -16.52
N VAL A 490 -5.38 -31.85 -15.87
CA VAL A 490 -4.11 -32.34 -16.41
C VAL A 490 -3.99 -33.82 -16.04
N SER A 491 -3.74 -34.68 -17.02
CA SER A 491 -3.47 -36.11 -16.83
C SER A 491 -2.17 -36.49 -17.51
N ALA A 492 -1.47 -37.52 -17.02
CA ALA A 492 -0.31 -38.07 -17.71
C ALA A 492 -0.69 -38.49 -19.15
N ALA A 493 0.16 -38.16 -20.12
CA ALA A 493 -0.01 -38.54 -21.51
C ALA A 493 0.58 -39.93 -21.77
N PRO A 494 -0.07 -40.79 -22.57
CA PRO A 494 0.59 -41.93 -23.21
C PRO A 494 1.81 -41.49 -24.04
N ASP A 495 2.81 -42.36 -24.17
CA ASP A 495 4.09 -42.09 -24.84
C ASP A 495 3.95 -41.64 -26.32
N ASP A 496 2.82 -41.92 -26.97
CA ASP A 496 2.52 -41.65 -28.37
C ASP A 496 1.39 -40.62 -28.61
N ALA A 497 0.91 -39.94 -27.55
CA ALA A 497 -0.17 -38.96 -27.67
C ALA A 497 0.27 -37.69 -28.44
N ALA A 498 -0.39 -37.41 -29.57
CA ALA A 498 -0.04 -36.31 -30.48
C ALA A 498 -0.29 -34.91 -29.90
N ASP A 499 -1.13 -34.80 -28.87
CA ASP A 499 -1.47 -33.58 -28.13
C ASP A 499 -0.74 -33.45 -26.78
N ALA A 500 0.24 -34.34 -26.52
CA ALA A 500 1.05 -34.31 -25.31
C ALA A 500 1.88 -33.01 -25.18
N VAL A 501 1.70 -32.31 -24.07
CA VAL A 501 2.51 -31.13 -23.70
C VAL A 501 3.54 -31.47 -22.62
N ARG A 502 4.66 -30.75 -22.63
CA ARG A 502 5.65 -30.77 -21.54
C ARG A 502 5.68 -29.41 -20.85
N PHE A 503 5.59 -29.41 -19.53
CA PHE A 503 5.65 -28.19 -18.74
C PHE A 503 7.11 -27.76 -18.52
N ARG A 504 7.43 -26.50 -18.85
CA ARG A 504 8.71 -25.88 -18.45
C ARG A 504 8.81 -25.85 -16.92
N ARG A 505 10.00 -26.12 -16.36
CA ARG A 505 10.23 -26.00 -14.90
C ARG A 505 10.01 -24.55 -14.45
N GLY A 506 9.54 -24.38 -13.23
CA GLY A 506 9.40 -23.10 -12.56
C GLY A 506 10.50 -22.88 -11.51
N PHE A 507 10.52 -21.69 -10.94
CA PHE A 507 11.40 -21.32 -9.83
C PHE A 507 10.58 -20.72 -8.69
N PHE A 508 11.00 -20.94 -7.44
CA PHE A 508 10.33 -20.42 -6.26
C PHE A 508 11.23 -19.46 -5.46
N LEU A 509 10.83 -18.19 -5.42
CA LEU A 509 11.47 -17.12 -4.66
C LEU A 509 10.78 -16.96 -3.29
N GLY A 510 11.34 -17.64 -2.29
CA GLY A 510 10.90 -17.65 -0.89
C GLY A 510 11.55 -16.59 0.01
N ASP A 511 12.30 -15.64 -0.57
CA ASP A 511 13.01 -14.60 0.19
C ASP A 511 12.06 -13.77 1.09
N GLY A 512 12.55 -13.39 2.26
CA GLY A 512 11.85 -12.58 3.24
C GLY A 512 11.55 -11.15 2.76
N THR A 513 10.82 -10.39 3.58
CA THR A 513 10.66 -8.95 3.36
C THR A 513 12.02 -8.26 3.54
N GLY A 514 12.35 -7.31 2.65
CA GLY A 514 13.62 -6.57 2.69
C GLY A 514 14.77 -7.15 1.85
N ALA A 515 14.70 -8.40 1.40
CA ALA A 515 15.69 -9.01 0.48
C ALA A 515 15.53 -8.56 -1.00
N GLY A 516 14.45 -7.84 -1.32
CA GLY A 516 14.24 -7.23 -2.64
C GLY A 516 13.46 -8.07 -3.67
N LYS A 517 12.49 -8.89 -3.26
CA LYS A 517 11.65 -9.73 -4.15
C LYS A 517 11.13 -9.05 -5.41
N GLY A 518 10.62 -7.82 -5.31
CA GLY A 518 10.16 -7.04 -6.46
C GLY A 518 11.29 -6.76 -7.46
N ARG A 519 12.49 -6.42 -6.96
CA ARG A 519 13.68 -6.18 -7.78
C ARG A 519 14.24 -7.46 -8.41
N GLN A 520 14.25 -8.58 -7.68
CA GLN A 520 14.61 -9.90 -8.21
C GLN A 520 13.65 -10.32 -9.34
N SER A 521 12.35 -10.13 -9.13
CA SER A 521 11.32 -10.41 -10.14
C SER A 521 11.50 -9.53 -11.39
N ALA A 522 11.78 -8.24 -11.20
CA ALA A 522 12.12 -7.33 -12.30
C ALA A 522 13.42 -7.73 -13.02
N GLY A 523 14.41 -8.27 -12.30
CA GLY A 523 15.65 -8.81 -12.88
C GLY A 523 15.42 -10.04 -13.76
N ILE A 524 14.57 -10.98 -13.32
CA ILE A 524 14.17 -12.15 -14.12
C ILE A 524 13.39 -11.71 -15.37
N LEU A 525 12.53 -10.70 -15.25
CA LEU A 525 11.85 -10.10 -16.41
C LEU A 525 12.87 -9.46 -17.37
N LEU A 526 13.83 -8.69 -16.87
CA LEU A 526 14.79 -7.96 -17.68
C LEU A 526 15.72 -8.89 -18.46
N ASP A 527 16.18 -9.98 -17.85
CA ASP A 527 16.94 -11.04 -18.52
C ASP A 527 16.17 -11.62 -19.73
N ASN A 528 14.90 -11.99 -19.50
CA ASN A 528 14.06 -12.53 -20.56
C ASN A 528 13.72 -11.48 -21.65
N TRP A 529 13.53 -10.22 -21.23
CA TRP A 529 13.27 -9.09 -22.11
C TRP A 529 14.47 -8.76 -23.01
N ALA A 530 15.70 -8.82 -22.46
CA ALA A 530 16.95 -8.69 -23.20
C ALA A 530 17.17 -9.85 -24.19
N GLN A 531 16.75 -11.07 -23.84
CA GLN A 531 16.69 -12.22 -24.75
C GLN A 531 15.56 -12.16 -25.80
N GLY A 532 14.82 -11.04 -25.89
CA GLY A 532 13.79 -10.83 -26.91
C GLY A 532 12.39 -11.31 -26.53
N ARG A 533 12.16 -11.81 -25.31
CA ARG A 533 10.82 -12.18 -24.82
C ARG A 533 10.08 -10.93 -24.34
N ARG A 534 9.57 -10.15 -25.31
CA ARG A 534 8.95 -8.83 -25.09
C ARG A 534 7.52 -8.85 -24.54
N LYS A 535 7.02 -10.00 -24.09
CA LYS A 535 5.74 -10.13 -23.37
C LYS A 535 5.96 -10.84 -22.05
N ALA A 536 5.33 -10.35 -20.99
CA ALA A 536 5.32 -10.99 -19.68
C ALA A 536 4.02 -10.69 -18.94
N LEU A 537 3.75 -11.48 -17.90
CA LEU A 537 2.58 -11.34 -17.03
C LEU A 537 3.03 -11.22 -15.57
N TRP A 538 2.62 -10.16 -14.89
CA TRP A 538 2.83 -9.96 -13.45
C TRP A 538 1.47 -10.04 -12.74
N ILE A 539 1.24 -11.11 -12.00
CA ILE A 539 0.02 -11.31 -11.20
C ILE A 539 0.38 -11.05 -9.75
N SER A 540 -0.32 -10.14 -9.09
CA SER A 540 -0.08 -9.85 -7.66
C SER A 540 -1.39 -9.86 -6.85
N LYS A 541 -1.28 -9.63 -5.53
CA LYS A 541 -2.41 -9.63 -4.60
C LYS A 541 -3.40 -8.48 -4.87
N SER A 542 -2.90 -7.31 -5.25
CA SER A 542 -3.61 -6.02 -5.14
C SER A 542 -3.16 -5.06 -6.25
N ASP A 543 -4.09 -4.27 -6.82
CA ASP A 543 -3.75 -3.28 -7.86
C ASP A 543 -2.81 -2.18 -7.32
N LYS A 544 -2.74 -2.01 -6.00
CA LYS A 544 -1.76 -1.13 -5.32
C LYS A 544 -0.31 -1.48 -5.66
N LEU A 545 -0.02 -2.78 -5.84
CA LEU A 545 1.34 -3.29 -6.11
C LEU A 545 1.77 -3.06 -7.58
N LEU A 546 0.91 -2.45 -8.42
CA LEU A 546 1.30 -1.97 -9.75
C LEU A 546 2.43 -0.94 -9.65
N GLU A 547 2.37 -0.04 -8.66
CA GLU A 547 3.39 1.01 -8.49
C GLU A 547 4.72 0.45 -7.97
N ASP A 548 4.68 -0.58 -7.13
CA ASP A 548 5.86 -1.35 -6.70
C ASP A 548 6.51 -2.08 -7.88
N ALA A 549 5.73 -2.82 -8.67
CA ALA A 549 6.20 -3.49 -9.89
C ALA A 549 6.80 -2.49 -10.90
N GLN A 550 6.14 -1.35 -11.08
CA GLN A 550 6.62 -0.24 -11.90
C GLN A 550 7.91 0.39 -11.34
N ARG A 551 8.03 0.59 -10.03
CA ARG A 551 9.24 1.09 -9.38
C ARG A 551 10.40 0.12 -9.58
N ASP A 552 10.20 -1.17 -9.32
CA ASP A 552 11.29 -2.15 -9.39
C ASP A 552 11.72 -2.45 -10.83
N TRP A 553 10.82 -2.32 -11.81
CA TRP A 553 11.18 -2.27 -13.23
C TRP A 553 11.99 -1.01 -13.60
N SER A 554 11.53 0.17 -13.16
CA SER A 554 12.20 1.46 -13.43
C SER A 554 13.58 1.56 -12.76
N ALA A 555 13.75 0.93 -11.61
CA ALA A 555 15.02 0.87 -10.87
C ALA A 555 16.11 0.06 -11.59
N LEU A 556 15.75 -0.72 -12.62
CA LEU A 556 16.67 -1.39 -13.54
C LEU A 556 16.84 -0.61 -14.87
N GLY A 557 16.54 0.69 -14.86
CA GLY A 557 16.71 1.60 -15.99
C GLY A 557 15.69 1.45 -17.11
N GLN A 558 14.54 0.80 -16.86
CA GLN A 558 13.55 0.49 -17.88
C GLN A 558 12.35 1.45 -17.86
N GLU A 559 11.66 1.61 -19.00
CA GLU A 559 10.50 2.49 -19.12
C GLU A 559 9.32 1.99 -18.26
N ARG A 560 8.89 2.81 -17.30
CA ARG A 560 7.84 2.52 -16.32
C ARG A 560 6.53 2.07 -16.98
N LEU A 561 6.14 2.72 -18.08
CA LEU A 561 4.86 2.49 -18.75
C LEU A 561 4.78 1.15 -19.49
N LEU A 562 5.89 0.41 -19.63
CA LEU A 562 5.87 -0.97 -20.14
C LEU A 562 5.11 -1.92 -19.18
N VAL A 563 5.07 -1.61 -17.88
CA VAL A 563 4.21 -2.31 -16.91
C VAL A 563 2.81 -1.70 -16.96
N THR A 564 1.93 -2.32 -17.75
CA THR A 564 0.57 -1.83 -18.04
C THR A 564 -0.50 -2.69 -17.36
N PRO A 565 -1.44 -2.11 -16.60
CA PRO A 565 -2.48 -2.88 -15.93
C PRO A 565 -3.57 -3.39 -16.91
N LEU A 566 -3.97 -4.65 -16.75
CA LEU A 566 -5.04 -5.32 -17.52
C LEU A 566 -6.40 -4.61 -17.42
N SER A 567 -6.64 -3.85 -16.35
CA SER A 567 -7.86 -3.05 -16.18
C SER A 567 -8.06 -2.01 -17.29
N ARG A 568 -6.99 -1.55 -17.97
CA ARG A 568 -7.08 -0.67 -19.17
C ARG A 568 -7.75 -1.34 -20.37
N PHE A 569 -7.79 -2.66 -20.41
CA PHE A 569 -8.42 -3.43 -21.49
C PHE A 569 -9.72 -4.04 -20.95
N ALA A 570 -10.86 -3.72 -21.57
CA ALA A 570 -12.15 -4.28 -21.17
C ALA A 570 -12.17 -5.81 -21.35
N GLN A 571 -12.87 -6.55 -20.47
CA GLN A 571 -12.98 -8.00 -20.57
C GLN A 571 -13.59 -8.42 -21.92
N GLY A 572 -12.96 -9.40 -22.58
CA GLY A 572 -13.39 -9.89 -23.90
C GLY A 572 -13.09 -8.94 -25.07
N ARG A 573 -12.25 -7.91 -24.88
CA ARG A 573 -11.63 -7.14 -25.97
C ARG A 573 -10.18 -7.57 -26.16
N ASP A 574 -9.68 -7.46 -27.39
CA ASP A 574 -8.27 -7.72 -27.67
C ASP A 574 -7.36 -6.75 -26.90
N ILE A 575 -6.17 -7.21 -26.53
CA ILE A 575 -5.12 -6.40 -25.91
C ILE A 575 -4.17 -5.96 -27.04
N PRO A 576 -4.20 -4.71 -27.53
CA PRO A 576 -3.47 -4.27 -28.72
C PRO A 576 -1.99 -3.96 -28.44
N LEU A 577 -1.36 -4.67 -27.49
CA LEU A 577 0.05 -4.52 -27.15
C LEU A 577 0.88 -5.55 -27.92
N SER A 578 1.80 -5.10 -28.78
CA SER A 578 2.81 -5.98 -29.40
C SER A 578 3.83 -6.48 -28.37
N GLU A 579 4.15 -5.64 -27.38
CA GLU A 579 5.08 -5.89 -26.28
C GLU A 579 4.62 -5.18 -25.00
N GLY A 580 5.11 -5.66 -23.86
CA GLY A 580 4.81 -5.10 -22.54
C GLY A 580 4.76 -6.15 -21.42
N ILE A 581 4.75 -5.67 -20.19
CA ILE A 581 4.51 -6.46 -18.98
C ILE A 581 3.07 -6.17 -18.57
N LEU A 582 2.18 -7.16 -18.72
CA LEU A 582 0.79 -7.03 -18.32
C LEU A 582 0.67 -7.26 -16.81
N PHE A 583 0.24 -6.26 -16.07
CA PHE A 583 0.00 -6.37 -14.63
C PHE A 583 -1.47 -6.69 -14.35
N THR A 584 -1.76 -7.60 -13.43
CA THR A 584 -3.13 -7.93 -13.01
C THR A 584 -3.16 -8.47 -11.58
N THR A 585 -4.35 -8.66 -11.01
CA THR A 585 -4.51 -9.28 -9.69
C THR A 585 -5.16 -10.65 -9.75
N TYR A 586 -4.94 -11.49 -8.74
CA TYR A 586 -5.71 -12.73 -8.58
C TYR A 586 -7.23 -12.48 -8.51
N ALA A 587 -7.63 -11.34 -7.93
CA ALA A 587 -9.03 -10.94 -7.84
C ALA A 587 -9.64 -10.56 -9.20
N THR A 588 -8.86 -9.99 -10.12
CA THR A 588 -9.25 -9.77 -11.52
C THR A 588 -9.25 -11.08 -12.30
N LEU A 589 -8.22 -11.92 -12.10
CA LEU A 589 -7.99 -13.16 -12.85
C LEU A 589 -9.13 -14.18 -12.69
N ARG A 590 -9.72 -14.29 -11.49
CA ARG A 590 -10.86 -15.19 -11.19
C ARG A 590 -12.16 -14.88 -11.94
N SER A 591 -12.18 -13.85 -12.80
CA SER A 591 -13.39 -13.42 -13.52
C SER A 591 -13.72 -14.40 -14.65
N GLU A 592 -14.66 -15.30 -14.37
CA GLU A 592 -15.22 -16.26 -15.32
C GLU A 592 -15.94 -15.57 -16.50
N GLU A 593 -16.33 -16.38 -17.49
CA GLU A 593 -17.08 -15.95 -18.66
C GLU A 593 -18.43 -15.32 -18.26
N ARG A 594 -18.84 -14.24 -18.93
CA ARG A 594 -20.12 -13.56 -18.66
C ARG A 594 -20.91 -13.35 -19.93
N GLY A 595 -21.87 -14.24 -20.19
CA GLY A 595 -22.57 -14.29 -21.48
C GLY A 595 -21.58 -14.63 -22.58
N ALA A 596 -21.56 -13.85 -23.66
CA ALA A 596 -20.62 -14.05 -24.79
C ALA A 596 -19.26 -13.34 -24.60
N LYS A 597 -18.81 -13.09 -23.36
CA LYS A 597 -17.54 -12.40 -23.07
C LYS A 597 -16.54 -13.36 -22.41
N LYS A 598 -15.47 -13.69 -23.16
CA LYS A 598 -14.30 -14.50 -22.73
C LYS A 598 -13.87 -14.22 -21.28
N SER A 599 -13.37 -15.24 -20.58
CA SER A 599 -12.83 -15.05 -19.23
C SER A 599 -11.58 -14.14 -19.25
N ARG A 600 -11.19 -13.62 -18.08
CA ARG A 600 -9.91 -12.87 -17.98
C ARG A 600 -8.68 -13.75 -18.24
N VAL A 601 -8.76 -15.06 -17.97
CA VAL A 601 -7.70 -16.02 -18.32
C VAL A 601 -7.56 -16.14 -19.83
N ASP A 602 -8.67 -16.37 -20.55
CA ASP A 602 -8.64 -16.56 -22.01
C ASP A 602 -8.13 -15.30 -22.72
N GLN A 603 -8.57 -14.11 -22.28
CA GLN A 603 -8.10 -12.84 -22.82
C GLN A 603 -6.57 -12.64 -22.67
N ILE A 604 -5.99 -13.14 -21.57
CA ILE A 604 -4.54 -13.11 -21.35
C ILE A 604 -3.85 -14.15 -22.25
N VAL A 605 -4.38 -15.37 -22.33
CA VAL A 605 -3.84 -16.45 -23.18
C VAL A 605 -3.87 -16.07 -24.66
N ASP A 606 -4.97 -15.46 -25.15
CA ASP A 606 -5.09 -14.93 -26.51
C ASP A 606 -4.00 -13.88 -26.82
N TRP A 607 -3.69 -13.01 -25.85
CA TRP A 607 -2.69 -11.96 -26.02
C TRP A 607 -1.25 -12.49 -25.95
N LEU A 608 -0.98 -13.44 -25.05
CA LEU A 608 0.34 -14.07 -24.91
C LEU A 608 0.65 -15.00 -26.10
N GLY A 609 -0.35 -15.73 -26.59
CA GLY A 609 -0.24 -16.78 -27.60
C GLY A 609 -0.01 -18.17 -26.97
N ALA A 610 -0.38 -19.23 -27.68
CA ALA A 610 -0.23 -20.61 -27.20
C ALA A 610 1.25 -21.02 -27.02
N ASP A 611 2.12 -20.55 -27.93
CA ASP A 611 3.56 -20.81 -27.93
C ASP A 611 4.35 -19.93 -26.96
N PHE A 612 3.67 -19.19 -26.07
CA PHE A 612 4.31 -18.24 -25.16
C PHE A 612 5.36 -18.89 -24.26
N ASP A 613 6.60 -18.43 -24.39
CA ASP A 613 7.74 -18.86 -23.56
C ASP A 613 8.22 -17.78 -22.57
N GLY A 614 7.59 -16.61 -22.55
CA GLY A 614 7.94 -15.52 -21.64
C GLY A 614 7.58 -15.81 -20.18
N VAL A 615 7.82 -14.81 -19.32
CA VAL A 615 7.72 -14.97 -17.86
C VAL A 615 6.29 -14.75 -17.35
N ILE A 616 5.87 -15.60 -16.42
CA ILE A 616 4.69 -15.38 -15.57
C ILE A 616 5.16 -15.30 -14.12
N LEU A 617 5.05 -14.13 -13.53
CA LEU A 617 5.27 -13.91 -12.10
C LEU A 617 3.95 -14.10 -11.36
N PHE A 618 3.93 -15.05 -10.42
CA PHE A 618 2.92 -15.15 -9.38
C PHE A 618 3.49 -14.50 -8.12
N ASP A 619 3.30 -13.18 -8.02
CA ASP A 619 3.67 -12.35 -6.87
C ASP A 619 2.64 -12.49 -5.75
N GLU A 620 3.11 -12.61 -4.51
CA GLU A 620 2.38 -13.16 -3.37
C GLU A 620 1.61 -14.45 -3.71
N SER A 621 2.33 -15.44 -4.29
CA SER A 621 1.75 -16.69 -4.81
C SER A 621 0.92 -17.49 -3.81
N HIS A 622 1.11 -17.29 -2.50
CA HIS A 622 0.28 -17.89 -1.45
C HIS A 622 -1.21 -17.51 -1.55
N ALA A 623 -1.56 -16.44 -2.29
CA ALA A 623 -2.95 -16.11 -2.63
C ALA A 623 -3.64 -17.18 -3.50
N MET A 624 -2.89 -18.10 -4.12
CA MET A 624 -3.41 -19.28 -4.82
C MET A 624 -3.54 -20.52 -3.89
N ALA A 625 -3.38 -20.38 -2.58
CA ALA A 625 -3.71 -21.45 -1.64
C ALA A 625 -5.13 -21.99 -1.88
N ASN A 626 -5.33 -23.27 -1.59
CA ASN A 626 -6.58 -24.00 -1.85
C ASN A 626 -6.97 -24.07 -3.34
N ALA A 627 -6.00 -24.11 -4.26
CA ALA A 627 -6.24 -24.22 -5.72
C ALA A 627 -6.92 -25.52 -6.20
N ALA A 628 -7.16 -26.50 -5.32
CA ALA A 628 -7.93 -27.71 -5.62
C ALA A 628 -8.82 -28.06 -4.43
N VAL A 629 -9.77 -28.97 -4.65
CA VAL A 629 -10.70 -29.44 -3.61
C VAL A 629 -9.91 -30.20 -2.54
N ALA A 630 -10.06 -29.80 -1.28
CA ALA A 630 -9.48 -30.51 -0.13
C ALA A 630 -10.60 -31.23 0.62
N ARG A 631 -10.44 -32.55 0.85
CA ARG A 631 -11.34 -33.32 1.71
C ARG A 631 -11.02 -33.02 3.17
N GLY A 632 -11.92 -32.35 3.88
CA GLY A 632 -11.78 -32.12 5.31
C GLY A 632 -12.79 -32.94 6.13
N GLU A 633 -12.48 -33.20 7.41
CA GLU A 633 -13.39 -33.89 8.35
C GLU A 633 -14.74 -33.17 8.58
N ARG A 634 -14.90 -31.94 8.06
CA ARG A 634 -16.12 -31.13 8.10
C ARG A 634 -16.79 -30.95 6.73
N GLY A 635 -16.40 -31.76 5.74
CA GLY A 635 -16.88 -31.71 4.35
C GLY A 635 -15.84 -31.18 3.38
N ASP A 636 -16.07 -31.44 2.09
CA ASP A 636 -15.19 -31.04 0.99
C ASP A 636 -15.11 -29.51 0.86
N GLN A 637 -13.91 -28.94 0.96
CA GLN A 637 -13.69 -27.52 0.68
C GLN A 637 -13.54 -27.28 -0.81
N SER A 638 -14.44 -26.49 -1.39
CA SER A 638 -14.37 -26.11 -2.81
C SER A 638 -13.09 -25.35 -3.13
N ALA A 639 -12.42 -25.72 -4.24
CA ALA A 639 -11.23 -25.04 -4.74
C ALA A 639 -11.45 -23.53 -4.91
N SER A 640 -10.49 -22.71 -4.47
CA SER A 640 -10.51 -21.26 -4.64
C SER A 640 -10.56 -20.90 -6.13
N LEU A 641 -11.50 -20.02 -6.52
CA LEU A 641 -11.60 -19.50 -7.89
C LEU A 641 -10.30 -18.81 -8.35
N GLN A 642 -9.56 -18.19 -7.42
CA GLN A 642 -8.27 -17.57 -7.70
C GLN A 642 -7.20 -18.64 -8.01
N GLY A 643 -7.15 -19.70 -7.20
CA GLY A 643 -6.22 -20.82 -7.41
C GLY A 643 -6.53 -21.62 -8.68
N ARG A 644 -7.81 -21.87 -8.99
CA ARG A 644 -8.23 -22.48 -10.27
C ARG A 644 -7.78 -21.64 -11.46
N ALA A 645 -8.03 -20.34 -11.46
CA ALA A 645 -7.64 -19.47 -12.57
C ALA A 645 -6.10 -19.38 -12.73
N GLY A 646 -5.35 -19.40 -11.62
CA GLY A 646 -3.88 -19.46 -11.63
C GLY A 646 -3.31 -20.79 -12.13
N LEU A 647 -3.95 -21.93 -11.83
CA LEU A 647 -3.61 -23.22 -12.41
C LEU A 647 -3.96 -23.27 -13.91
N ARG A 648 -5.14 -22.79 -14.31
CA ARG A 648 -5.56 -22.75 -15.72
C ARG A 648 -4.57 -21.98 -16.60
N LEU A 649 -4.05 -20.83 -16.15
CA LEU A 649 -2.95 -20.14 -16.84
C LEU A 649 -1.70 -21.03 -17.01
N GLN A 650 -1.31 -21.75 -15.96
CA GLN A 650 -0.15 -22.64 -16.01
C GLN A 650 -0.37 -23.84 -16.94
N HIS A 651 -1.58 -24.38 -17.03
CA HIS A 651 -1.89 -25.50 -17.92
C HIS A 651 -1.95 -25.05 -19.38
N ARG A 652 -2.59 -23.91 -19.65
CA ARG A 652 -2.80 -23.35 -21.01
C ARG A 652 -1.54 -22.77 -21.65
N LEU A 653 -0.48 -22.53 -20.87
CA LEU A 653 0.79 -21.93 -21.33
C LEU A 653 1.97 -22.84 -20.95
N PRO A 654 2.10 -24.04 -21.55
CA PRO A 654 3.03 -25.07 -21.07
C PRO A 654 4.50 -24.64 -21.11
N ASN A 655 4.89 -23.83 -22.11
CA ASN A 655 6.24 -23.32 -22.27
C ASN A 655 6.58 -22.07 -21.43
N ALA A 656 5.62 -21.49 -20.71
CA ALA A 656 5.82 -20.28 -19.92
C ALA A 656 6.86 -20.47 -18.79
N ARG A 657 7.66 -19.43 -18.57
CA ARG A 657 8.67 -19.32 -17.52
C ARG A 657 8.03 -18.86 -16.20
N VAL A 658 7.53 -19.82 -15.43
CA VAL A 658 6.78 -19.54 -14.20
C VAL A 658 7.74 -19.24 -13.04
N VAL A 659 7.46 -18.17 -12.31
CA VAL A 659 8.11 -17.84 -11.03
C VAL A 659 7.04 -17.67 -9.96
N TYR A 660 7.16 -18.39 -8.86
CA TYR A 660 6.34 -18.20 -7.67
C TYR A 660 7.12 -17.33 -6.69
N VAL A 661 6.50 -16.28 -6.16
CA VAL A 661 7.17 -15.29 -5.32
C VAL A 661 6.34 -15.12 -4.05
N SER A 662 6.84 -15.62 -2.91
CA SER A 662 6.13 -15.55 -1.61
C SER A 662 7.03 -15.91 -0.44
N ALA A 663 7.21 -14.99 0.51
CA ALA A 663 7.98 -15.23 1.74
C ALA A 663 7.37 -16.30 2.66
N THR A 664 6.04 -16.48 2.58
CA THR A 664 5.26 -17.46 3.36
C THR A 664 4.89 -18.70 2.55
N GLY A 665 5.46 -18.84 1.34
CA GLY A 665 5.18 -19.93 0.42
C GLY A 665 5.46 -21.31 1.00
N ALA A 666 6.56 -21.45 1.75
CA ALA A 666 6.99 -22.70 2.37
C ALA A 666 6.74 -22.75 3.89
N THR A 667 5.76 -22.01 4.43
CA THR A 667 5.45 -22.05 5.88
C THR A 667 4.25 -22.94 6.23
N THR A 668 3.41 -23.31 5.26
CA THR A 668 2.29 -24.25 5.42
C THR A 668 2.11 -25.07 4.14
N VAL A 669 1.59 -26.29 4.25
CA VAL A 669 1.56 -27.26 3.14
C VAL A 669 0.69 -26.81 1.97
N HIS A 670 -0.49 -26.26 2.25
CA HIS A 670 -1.38 -25.70 1.25
C HIS A 670 -0.75 -24.56 0.42
N ASN A 671 0.32 -23.91 0.92
CA ASN A 671 1.01 -22.82 0.24
C ASN A 671 2.03 -23.27 -0.83
N LEU A 672 2.25 -24.58 -1.03
CA LEU A 672 3.00 -25.11 -2.19
C LEU A 672 2.12 -25.89 -3.17
N ALA A 673 0.87 -26.18 -2.82
CA ALA A 673 -0.01 -27.04 -3.62
C ALA A 673 -0.45 -26.46 -4.98
N TYR A 674 -0.19 -25.17 -5.25
CA TYR A 674 -0.35 -24.54 -6.57
C TYR A 674 0.94 -24.53 -7.42
N ALA A 675 2.09 -24.92 -6.84
CA ALA A 675 3.41 -24.74 -7.42
C ALA A 675 3.85 -25.91 -8.32
N GLN A 676 2.94 -26.35 -9.19
CA GLN A 676 3.10 -27.56 -10.03
C GLN A 676 4.39 -27.55 -10.88
N ARG A 677 4.85 -26.37 -11.31
CA ARG A 677 6.06 -26.25 -12.15
C ARG A 677 7.37 -26.57 -11.41
N LEU A 678 7.35 -26.77 -10.08
CA LEU A 678 8.51 -27.27 -9.33
C LEU A 678 8.75 -28.77 -9.51
N GLY A 679 7.78 -29.53 -10.05
CA GLY A 679 7.95 -30.98 -10.23
C GLY A 679 7.95 -31.76 -8.92
N LEU A 680 7.03 -31.42 -8.01
CA LEU A 680 6.85 -32.17 -6.77
C LEU A 680 5.92 -33.38 -6.94
N TRP A 681 4.99 -33.32 -7.89
CA TRP A 681 4.06 -34.41 -8.22
C TRP A 681 3.81 -34.47 -9.73
N GLY A 682 3.41 -35.64 -10.25
CA GLY A 682 3.00 -35.75 -11.66
C GLY A 682 2.98 -37.14 -12.29
N GLY A 683 3.39 -38.20 -11.58
CA GLY A 683 3.52 -39.56 -12.12
C GLY A 683 4.67 -40.33 -11.45
N GLU A 684 5.10 -41.44 -12.06
CA GLU A 684 6.18 -42.30 -11.54
C GLU A 684 7.57 -41.60 -11.53
N ASP A 685 7.79 -40.63 -12.42
CA ASP A 685 9.02 -39.82 -12.49
C ASP A 685 9.17 -38.76 -11.38
N PHE A 686 8.21 -38.69 -10.43
CA PHE A 686 8.11 -37.62 -9.44
C PHE A 686 8.16 -38.12 -7.99
N PRO A 687 8.55 -37.28 -7.02
CA PRO A 687 8.56 -37.65 -5.60
C PRO A 687 7.21 -38.11 -5.04
N PHE A 688 6.10 -37.65 -5.63
CA PHE A 688 4.73 -38.03 -5.29
C PHE A 688 3.93 -38.32 -6.58
N ALA A 689 3.13 -39.39 -6.61
CA ALA A 689 2.36 -39.72 -7.81
C ALA A 689 1.21 -38.69 -7.99
N THR A 690 0.55 -38.31 -6.90
CA THR A 690 -0.52 -37.30 -6.91
C THR A 690 -0.25 -36.12 -5.99
N ARG A 691 -0.90 -34.98 -6.31
CA ARG A 691 -0.91 -33.79 -5.45
C ARG A 691 -1.52 -34.06 -4.07
N ALA A 692 -2.46 -35.01 -3.97
CA ALA A 692 -3.11 -35.34 -2.70
C ALA A 692 -2.11 -36.02 -1.74
N GLU A 693 -1.35 -37.01 -2.23
CA GLU A 693 -0.26 -37.65 -1.49
C GLU A 693 0.80 -36.66 -1.02
N PHE A 694 1.21 -35.72 -1.89
CA PHE A 694 2.14 -34.65 -1.51
C PHE A 694 1.61 -33.83 -0.32
N VAL A 695 0.34 -33.41 -0.36
CA VAL A 695 -0.26 -32.62 0.72
C VAL A 695 -0.35 -33.45 2.01
N GLU A 696 -0.83 -34.69 1.94
CA GLU A 696 -0.94 -35.59 3.10
C GLU A 696 0.42 -35.89 3.74
N ALA A 697 1.44 -36.18 2.95
CA ALA A 697 2.78 -36.52 3.43
C ALA A 697 3.46 -35.35 4.16
N ILE A 698 3.40 -34.13 3.61
CA ILE A 698 3.98 -32.96 4.25
C ILE A 698 3.13 -32.50 5.45
N GLU A 699 1.81 -32.69 5.44
CA GLU A 699 0.96 -32.41 6.62
C GLU A 699 1.27 -33.35 7.78
N ALA A 700 1.43 -34.65 7.52
CA ALA A 700 1.83 -35.63 8.52
C ALA A 700 3.24 -35.36 9.10
N GLY A 701 4.18 -34.89 8.26
CA GLY A 701 5.55 -34.55 8.68
C GLY A 701 5.74 -33.15 9.26
N GLY A 702 4.75 -32.26 9.12
CA GLY A 702 4.76 -30.90 9.68
C GLY A 702 5.96 -30.05 9.24
N VAL A 703 6.49 -29.26 10.18
CA VAL A 703 7.59 -28.32 9.91
C VAL A 703 8.87 -29.02 9.43
N ALA A 704 9.19 -30.20 9.99
CA ALA A 704 10.41 -30.93 9.63
C ALA A 704 10.38 -31.42 8.18
N ALA A 705 9.24 -31.92 7.69
CA ALA A 705 9.08 -32.30 6.28
C ALA A 705 9.16 -31.09 5.34
N MET A 706 8.67 -29.92 5.78
CA MET A 706 8.77 -28.68 5.01
C MET A 706 10.21 -28.14 4.95
N GLU A 707 11.01 -28.27 6.01
CA GLU A 707 12.43 -27.92 6.00
C GLU A 707 13.25 -28.84 5.07
N VAL A 708 12.97 -30.15 5.08
CA VAL A 708 13.58 -31.11 4.15
C VAL A 708 13.20 -30.77 2.70
N LEU A 709 11.91 -30.51 2.42
CA LEU A 709 11.44 -30.12 1.10
C LEU A 709 12.10 -28.83 0.59
N ALA A 710 12.23 -27.81 1.44
CA ALA A 710 12.90 -26.56 1.12
C ALA A 710 14.40 -26.77 0.82
N ARG A 711 15.08 -27.58 1.61
CA ARG A 711 16.49 -27.96 1.41
C ARG A 711 16.68 -28.73 0.09
N ASP A 712 15.81 -29.68 -0.20
CA ASP A 712 15.93 -30.52 -1.39
C ASP A 712 15.59 -29.71 -2.67
N LEU A 713 14.60 -28.80 -2.61
CA LEU A 713 14.35 -27.82 -3.69
C LEU A 713 15.53 -26.87 -3.93
N ARG A 714 16.25 -26.46 -2.88
CA ARG A 714 17.50 -25.68 -3.01
C ARG A 714 18.61 -26.49 -3.67
N ALA A 715 18.78 -27.76 -3.28
CA ALA A 715 19.74 -28.68 -3.90
C ALA A 715 19.47 -28.93 -5.40
N LEU A 716 18.21 -28.81 -5.82
CA LEU A 716 17.79 -28.85 -7.23
C LEU A 716 17.89 -27.49 -7.95
N GLY A 717 18.25 -26.41 -7.25
CA GLY A 717 18.33 -25.06 -7.82
C GLY A 717 16.96 -24.40 -8.09
N LEU A 718 15.89 -24.92 -7.49
CA LEU A 718 14.50 -24.50 -7.74
C LEU A 718 13.94 -23.56 -6.66
N TYR A 719 14.67 -23.37 -5.55
CA TYR A 719 14.22 -22.56 -4.40
C TYR A 719 15.35 -21.76 -3.76
N THR A 720 15.06 -20.50 -3.40
CA THR A 720 15.88 -19.68 -2.51
C THR A 720 15.01 -19.02 -1.44
N ALA A 721 15.52 -18.89 -0.22
CA ALA A 721 14.86 -18.17 0.86
C ALA A 721 15.88 -17.59 1.85
N ARG A 722 16.01 -16.27 1.83
CA ARG A 722 16.91 -15.45 2.66
C ARG A 722 16.11 -14.33 3.31
N SER A 723 16.41 -14.07 4.58
CA SER A 723 15.77 -13.03 5.41
C SER A 723 16.78 -11.95 5.79
N LEU A 724 16.30 -10.79 6.25
CA LEU A 724 17.19 -9.82 6.89
C LEU A 724 17.75 -10.39 8.20
N SER A 725 19.01 -10.07 8.50
CA SER A 725 19.60 -10.34 9.80
C SER A 725 18.99 -9.42 10.87
N TYR A 726 18.74 -9.95 12.05
CA TYR A 726 18.42 -9.19 13.27
C TYR A 726 19.67 -8.82 14.09
N ASP A 727 20.87 -9.01 13.53
CA ASP A 727 22.14 -8.55 14.12
C ASP A 727 22.09 -7.04 14.40
N GLY A 728 22.24 -6.66 15.68
CA GLY A 728 22.10 -5.28 16.16
C GLY A 728 20.65 -4.84 16.48
N VAL A 729 19.66 -5.73 16.46
CA VAL A 729 18.26 -5.40 16.84
C VAL A 729 17.98 -5.86 18.27
N GLU A 730 17.67 -4.91 19.15
CA GLU A 730 17.23 -5.18 20.53
C GLU A 730 15.71 -5.30 20.59
N TYR A 731 15.22 -6.31 21.32
CA TYR A 731 13.79 -6.55 21.54
C TYR A 731 13.47 -6.62 23.04
N GLU A 732 12.64 -5.70 23.53
CA GLU A 732 12.12 -5.73 24.89
C GLU A 732 10.68 -6.25 24.91
N MET A 733 10.44 -7.40 25.55
CA MET A 733 9.08 -7.88 25.81
C MET A 733 8.53 -7.25 27.09
N LEU A 734 7.75 -6.18 26.93
CA LEU A 734 7.09 -5.49 28.05
C LEU A 734 5.87 -6.29 28.55
N GLU A 735 6.01 -6.94 29.71
CA GLU A 735 4.89 -7.64 30.37
C GLU A 735 3.99 -6.65 31.14
N HIS A 736 2.77 -6.41 30.64
CA HIS A 736 1.80 -5.57 31.32
C HIS A 736 0.95 -6.36 32.32
N ALA A 737 1.32 -6.29 33.61
CA ALA A 737 0.57 -6.93 34.69
C ALA A 737 -0.88 -6.40 34.79
N LEU A 738 -1.87 -7.30 34.72
CA LEU A 738 -3.29 -6.95 34.80
C LEU A 738 -3.64 -6.32 36.15
N THR A 739 -4.01 -5.04 36.12
CA THR A 739 -4.39 -4.29 37.33
C THR A 739 -5.69 -4.83 37.96
N PRO A 740 -5.91 -4.63 39.28
CA PRO A 740 -7.17 -5.00 39.93
C PRO A 740 -8.43 -4.35 39.31
N LYS A 741 -8.28 -3.26 38.56
CA LYS A 741 -9.37 -2.57 37.83
C LYS A 741 -9.65 -3.20 36.45
N THR A 742 -8.68 -3.82 35.80
CA THR A 742 -8.83 -4.42 34.46
C THR A 742 -9.12 -5.92 34.51
N ALA A 743 -8.60 -6.64 35.51
CA ALA A 743 -8.84 -8.07 35.71
C ALA A 743 -10.33 -8.50 35.87
N PRO A 744 -11.26 -7.68 36.40
CA PRO A 744 -12.70 -7.98 36.40
C PRO A 744 -13.33 -7.86 35.00
N HIS A 745 -12.93 -6.84 34.23
CA HIS A 745 -13.43 -6.61 32.87
C HIS A 745 -13.00 -7.72 31.91
N LEU A 746 -11.73 -8.15 31.95
CA LEU A 746 -11.28 -9.33 31.19
C LEU A 746 -12.03 -10.61 31.59
N ARG A 747 -12.30 -10.81 32.89
CA ARG A 747 -13.11 -11.95 33.36
C ARG A 747 -14.57 -11.89 32.91
N CYS A 748 -15.13 -10.70 32.74
CA CYS A 748 -16.46 -10.51 32.16
C CYS A 748 -16.48 -10.92 30.68
N LEU A 749 -15.52 -10.42 29.88
CA LEU A 749 -15.34 -10.82 28.47
C LEU A 749 -15.15 -12.34 28.31
N CYS A 750 -14.29 -12.96 29.14
CA CYS A 750 -14.08 -14.41 29.12
C CYS A 750 -15.31 -15.22 29.55
N ARG A 751 -16.21 -14.65 30.37
CA ARG A 751 -17.50 -15.27 30.71
C ARG A 751 -18.54 -15.11 29.60
N GLY A 752 -18.56 -13.98 28.89
CA GLY A 752 -19.40 -13.79 27.70
C GLY A 752 -19.15 -14.86 26.64
N PHE A 753 -17.88 -15.20 26.38
CA PHE A 753 -17.50 -16.28 25.47
C PHE A 753 -17.95 -17.68 25.89
N ARG A 754 -18.35 -17.92 27.15
CA ARG A 754 -18.90 -19.22 27.59
C ARG A 754 -20.41 -19.34 27.40
N HIS A 755 -21.12 -18.27 27.05
CA HIS A 755 -22.58 -18.23 26.96
C HIS A 755 -23.13 -18.15 25.52
N HIS A 756 -22.34 -18.54 24.51
CA HIS A 756 -22.85 -18.87 23.18
C HIS A 756 -23.06 -20.39 23.04
N PRO A 757 -24.25 -20.94 23.36
CA PRO A 757 -24.62 -22.24 22.85
C PRO A 757 -24.84 -22.12 21.33
N GLN A 758 -24.27 -23.05 20.56
CA GLN A 758 -24.65 -23.23 19.17
C GLN A 758 -26.12 -23.65 19.11
N GLN A 759 -26.96 -22.92 18.39
CA GLN A 759 -28.28 -23.42 18.02
C GLN A 759 -28.13 -24.40 16.85
N PRO A 760 -28.56 -25.67 16.97
CA PRO A 760 -28.82 -26.49 15.81
C PRO A 760 -30.14 -26.01 15.17
N GLY A 761 -30.08 -25.64 13.88
CA GLY A 761 -31.28 -25.33 13.11
C GLY A 761 -32.15 -26.57 12.94
N GLY A 762 -33.45 -26.45 13.21
CA GLY A 762 -34.39 -27.55 13.10
C GLY A 762 -34.63 -27.97 11.65
N GLY A 763 -34.48 -29.26 11.37
CA GLY A 763 -35.04 -29.95 10.20
C GLY A 763 -36.05 -30.99 10.69
N ASP A 764 -37.25 -30.97 10.12
CA ASP A 764 -38.39 -31.77 10.57
C ASP A 764 -38.42 -33.18 9.93
N GLY A 765 -39.09 -34.15 10.57
CA GLY A 765 -39.56 -35.37 9.90
C GLY A 765 -38.96 -36.74 10.32
N GLY A 766 -39.64 -37.42 11.24
CA GLY A 766 -40.07 -38.82 11.06
C GLY A 766 -39.23 -40.00 11.59
N GLY A 767 -39.91 -41.00 12.19
CA GLY A 767 -39.52 -42.42 12.03
C GLY A 767 -39.08 -43.24 13.26
N GLU A 768 -40.05 -43.65 14.08
CA GLU A 768 -40.16 -44.85 14.94
C GLU A 768 -39.00 -45.87 15.18
N HIS A 769 -39.02 -46.40 16.43
CA HIS A 769 -38.52 -47.72 16.88
C HIS A 769 -36.98 -47.95 16.92
N HIS A 770 -36.41 -48.80 17.79
CA HIS A 770 -36.97 -49.85 18.67
C HIS A 770 -36.16 -50.00 20.00
N ARG A 771 -36.76 -50.58 21.05
CA ARG A 771 -36.06 -50.90 22.32
C ARG A 771 -35.36 -52.27 22.26
N ARG A 772 -34.17 -52.42 22.88
CA ARG A 772 -33.83 -53.41 23.94
C ARG A 772 -32.30 -53.60 24.11
N GLY A 773 -31.84 -53.76 25.36
CA GLY A 773 -30.48 -54.17 25.74
C GLY A 773 -30.17 -53.74 27.17
N ARG A 774 -29.77 -54.66 28.06
CA ARG A 774 -29.68 -54.40 29.51
C ARG A 774 -28.29 -54.70 30.09
N ARG A 775 -28.02 -53.99 31.19
CA ARG A 775 -27.15 -54.32 32.34
C ARG A 775 -25.63 -54.17 32.20
N ALA A 776 -25.19 -53.10 32.86
CA ALA A 776 -23.90 -52.87 33.47
C ALA A 776 -23.37 -54.01 34.36
N GLU A 777 -22.03 -54.11 34.39
CA GLU A 777 -21.26 -54.37 35.61
C GLU A 777 -20.38 -53.15 35.94
N ARG A 778 -19.92 -53.04 37.18
CA ARG A 778 -19.24 -51.86 37.76
C ARG A 778 -17.72 -52.03 37.72
N VAL A 779 -16.97 -50.93 37.56
CA VAL A 779 -15.91 -50.44 38.51
C VAL A 779 -15.60 -48.96 38.16
N GLY A 780 -15.35 -48.12 39.17
CA GLY A 780 -14.53 -46.90 39.03
C GLY A 780 -15.26 -45.57 38.83
N HIS A 781 -15.48 -44.81 39.92
CA HIS A 781 -15.77 -43.39 39.82
C HIS A 781 -14.48 -42.60 39.52
N ALA A 782 -14.50 -41.81 38.45
CA ALA A 782 -13.58 -40.69 38.21
C ALA A 782 -14.38 -39.51 37.65
N GLU A 783 -14.22 -38.32 38.21
CA GLU A 783 -14.97 -37.13 37.78
C GLU A 783 -14.43 -36.57 36.46
N PRO A 784 -15.31 -36.11 35.53
CA PRO A 784 -14.89 -35.68 34.21
C PRO A 784 -14.35 -34.24 34.20
N THR A 785 -13.05 -34.07 33.96
CA THR A 785 -12.46 -32.76 33.67
C THR A 785 -12.70 -32.39 32.21
N GLY A 786 -13.51 -31.35 31.98
CA GLY A 786 -13.99 -30.98 30.65
C GLY A 786 -12.91 -30.43 29.71
N GLN A 787 -12.82 -31.04 28.53
CA GLN A 787 -12.26 -30.38 27.35
C GLN A 787 -13.22 -29.29 26.87
N ILE A 788 -12.80 -28.03 26.92
CA ILE A 788 -13.08 -26.91 26.00
C ILE A 788 -12.19 -25.76 26.49
N GLY A 789 -11.02 -25.59 25.85
CA GLY A 789 -9.97 -24.72 26.40
C GLY A 789 -8.59 -24.86 25.76
N ARG A 790 -8.50 -25.24 24.47
CA ARG A 790 -7.25 -25.29 23.71
C ARG A 790 -7.42 -24.64 22.34
N ALA A 791 -7.33 -23.31 22.31
CA ALA A 791 -7.23 -22.52 21.07
C ALA A 791 -6.31 -21.28 21.21
N VAL A 792 -5.76 -20.99 22.40
CA VAL A 792 -4.92 -19.82 22.66
C VAL A 792 -3.50 -20.18 23.12
N CYS A 793 -3.30 -21.35 23.74
CA CYS A 793 -2.01 -21.76 24.32
C CYS A 793 -1.20 -22.69 23.39
N LEU A 794 -0.88 -22.20 22.20
CA LEU A 794 0.04 -22.86 21.24
C LEU A 794 1.22 -22.00 20.80
N ARG A 795 1.14 -20.65 20.91
CA ARG A 795 2.31 -19.77 20.72
C ARG A 795 3.22 -19.69 21.96
N GLU A 796 2.68 -19.86 23.16
CA GLU A 796 3.44 -19.72 24.42
C GLU A 796 4.36 -20.91 24.73
N ARG A 797 4.12 -22.09 24.15
CA ARG A 797 4.96 -23.29 24.38
C ARG A 797 6.25 -23.32 23.57
N GLN A 798 6.41 -22.49 22.54
CA GLN A 798 7.69 -22.35 21.83
C GLN A 798 8.71 -21.48 22.59
N ALA A 799 8.26 -20.53 23.43
CA ALA A 799 9.16 -19.72 24.26
C ALA A 799 9.74 -20.48 25.47
N ALA A 800 9.08 -21.55 25.92
CA ALA A 800 9.45 -22.30 27.13
C ALA A 800 10.59 -23.32 26.94
N LEU A 801 11.10 -23.50 25.71
CA LEU A 801 12.26 -24.37 25.40
C LEU A 801 13.60 -23.62 25.45
N LEU A 802 13.60 -22.30 25.70
CA LEU A 802 14.80 -21.46 25.85
C LEU A 802 15.35 -21.52 27.29
N ARG A 803 15.74 -22.71 27.76
CA ARG A 803 16.55 -22.88 28.98
C ARG A 803 17.61 -23.97 28.78
N PRO A 804 18.90 -23.67 29.00
CA PRO A 804 19.89 -24.72 29.22
C PRO A 804 19.52 -25.49 30.50
N SER A 805 19.45 -26.82 30.41
CA SER A 805 19.30 -27.68 31.59
C SER A 805 20.58 -27.66 32.40
N ALA A 806 20.59 -26.92 33.50
CA ALA A 806 21.70 -26.98 34.46
C ALA A 806 21.74 -28.37 35.10
N HIS A 807 22.87 -29.07 34.95
CA HIS A 807 23.16 -30.26 35.73
C HIS A 807 23.40 -29.90 37.20
N LEU A 808 23.10 -30.87 38.07
CA LEU A 808 23.34 -30.83 39.51
C LEU A 808 24.84 -30.62 39.80
N ASP A 809 25.15 -29.83 40.84
CA ASP A 809 25.82 -30.41 42.02
C ASP A 809 25.85 -29.45 43.23
N GLU A 810 26.26 -30.04 44.34
CA GLU A 810 25.97 -29.77 45.75
C GLU A 810 26.36 -28.40 46.34
N ASN A 811 25.55 -27.98 47.31
CA ASN A 811 25.85 -26.93 48.28
C ASN A 811 26.74 -27.52 49.40
N PRO A 812 27.83 -26.85 49.83
CA PRO A 812 27.72 -26.24 51.15
C PRO A 812 28.48 -24.92 51.32
N HIS A 813 27.81 -23.90 51.86
CA HIS A 813 28.45 -22.81 52.60
C HIS A 813 28.05 -22.84 54.08
N ALA A 814 29.05 -22.94 54.97
CA ALA A 814 28.93 -22.54 56.36
C ALA A 814 30.25 -21.96 56.93
N ASP A 815 30.13 -20.71 57.37
CA ASP A 815 30.86 -20.03 58.45
C ASP A 815 32.34 -19.57 58.29
N ARG A 816 32.46 -18.23 58.15
CA ARG A 816 33.31 -17.29 58.92
C ARG A 816 34.78 -17.65 59.24
N ARG A 817 35.71 -16.77 58.85
CA ARG A 817 36.29 -15.69 59.70
C ARG A 817 37.48 -14.95 59.05
N ASP A 818 37.41 -13.62 59.10
CA ASP A 818 38.46 -12.68 59.59
C ASP A 818 39.82 -12.52 58.84
N ARG A 819 40.36 -11.29 58.92
CA ARG A 819 41.69 -10.81 58.44
C ARG A 819 41.87 -10.72 56.90
N GLY A 820 42.59 -9.74 56.33
CA GLY A 820 43.15 -8.52 56.89
C GLY A 820 44.39 -7.97 56.15
N ARG A 821 44.32 -6.70 55.70
CA ARG A 821 45.44 -5.76 55.34
C ARG A 821 46.39 -6.05 54.15
N SER A 822 46.84 -4.92 53.57
CA SER A 822 48.08 -4.66 52.78
C SER A 822 48.28 -5.37 51.44
N GLY A 823 48.90 -4.77 50.41
CA GLY A 823 49.45 -3.41 50.18
C GLY A 823 49.70 -3.22 48.66
N GLY A 824 49.62 -2.01 48.07
CA GLY A 824 50.79 -1.13 47.82
C GLY A 824 51.80 -1.74 46.82
N GLY A 825 52.14 -1.19 45.65
CA GLY A 825 51.89 0.11 44.99
C GLY A 825 52.58 0.07 43.60
N PRO A 826 53.37 1.06 43.17
CA PRO A 826 53.09 2.50 43.08
C PRO A 826 53.49 3.11 41.71
N CYS A 827 53.00 4.32 41.38
CA CYS A 827 53.66 5.40 40.61
C CYS A 827 52.64 6.55 40.42
N GLY A 828 52.95 7.85 40.57
CA GLY A 828 54.22 8.48 40.95
C GLY A 828 54.51 9.76 40.15
N GLY A 829 53.66 10.80 40.23
CA GLY A 829 53.88 12.04 39.45
C GLY A 829 53.02 13.23 39.90
N ARG A 830 53.67 14.22 40.53
CA ARG A 830 53.23 15.59 40.89
C ARG A 830 54.48 16.51 40.67
N PRO A 831 54.43 17.85 40.77
CA PRO A 831 53.36 18.76 41.26
C PRO A 831 53.00 19.80 40.15
N ASP A 832 52.53 21.05 40.33
CA ASP A 832 52.23 21.90 41.51
C ASP A 832 51.11 22.95 41.21
N ARG A 833 51.06 24.03 41.99
CA ARG A 833 50.11 25.15 42.04
C ARG A 833 50.56 26.35 41.17
N LEU A 834 49.66 27.28 40.83
CA LEU A 834 49.43 28.52 41.62
C LEU A 834 48.38 29.51 41.06
N HIS A 835 47.80 30.26 42.00
CA HIS A 835 46.87 31.40 41.91
C HIS A 835 47.09 32.45 40.80
N ARG A 836 45.98 33.07 40.34
CA ARG A 836 45.43 34.37 40.84
C ARG A 836 44.02 34.59 40.27
N ARG A 837 43.04 35.04 41.08
CA ARG A 837 42.56 36.45 41.23
C ARG A 837 42.44 37.19 39.89
N GLY A 838 41.31 37.78 39.52
CA GLY A 838 40.07 38.09 40.25
C GLY A 838 39.52 39.46 39.81
N ALA A 839 38.42 39.90 40.43
CA ALA A 839 37.74 41.18 40.22
C ALA A 839 36.95 41.33 38.88
N ASP A 840 35.80 42.02 38.83
CA ASP A 840 34.79 42.32 39.88
C ASP A 840 33.53 42.91 39.21
N GLY A 841 32.45 43.08 39.98
CA GLY A 841 31.38 44.05 39.67
C GLY A 841 30.13 43.45 39.00
N ALA A 842 29.11 42.94 39.71
CA ALA A 842 28.18 43.61 40.65
C ALA A 842 27.07 44.42 39.94
N ALA A 843 25.83 44.48 40.42
CA ALA A 843 25.09 43.67 41.43
C ALA A 843 23.60 44.08 41.45
N SER A 844 22.75 43.26 42.09
CA SER A 844 21.43 43.60 42.69
C SER A 844 20.30 44.11 41.76
N GLY A 845 19.03 43.72 41.98
CA GLY A 845 18.46 42.85 43.01
C GLY A 845 16.97 42.56 42.79
N ARG A 846 16.40 41.67 43.62
CA ARG A 846 14.94 41.46 43.79
C ARG A 846 14.35 42.67 44.56
N ASP A 847 13.06 42.94 44.67
CA ASP A 847 11.79 42.16 44.76
C ASP A 847 10.63 43.22 44.73
N PRO A 848 9.33 42.98 45.07
CA PRO A 848 8.52 41.75 45.19
C PRO A 848 7.09 41.84 44.55
N ASP A 849 6.32 40.74 44.71
CA ASP A 849 4.85 40.63 44.90
C ASP A 849 3.83 41.57 44.21
N ARG A 850 2.84 40.95 43.51
CA ARG A 850 1.43 40.90 43.99
C ARG A 850 0.48 40.09 43.07
N GLY A 851 -0.23 39.13 43.69
CA GLY A 851 -1.71 39.04 43.57
C GLY A 851 -2.35 38.14 42.50
N LEU A 852 -2.80 36.96 42.96
CA LEU A 852 -4.14 36.36 42.72
C LEU A 852 -4.82 36.52 41.34
N GLU A 853 -4.84 35.45 40.54
CA GLU A 853 -6.01 34.54 40.34
C GLU A 853 -5.57 33.21 39.68
#